data_AF-A0A8H5LAS1-F1
#
_entry.id   AF-A0A8H5LAS1-F1
#
_cell.length_a   1.000
_cell.length_b   1.000
_cell.length_c   1.000
_cell.angle_alpha   90.00
_cell.angle_beta   90.00
_cell.angle_gamma   90.00
#
_symmetry.space_group_name_H-M   'P 1'
#
loop_
_entity.id
_entity.type
_entity.pdbx_description
1 polymer ?
#
loop_
_entity_poly.entity_id
_entity_poly.type
_entity_poly.pdbx_seq_one_letter_code
_entity_poly.pdbx_strand_id
1 'polypeptide(L)'
;MESLLLWSVLSRDMSSHTTLHPDPPQPSPSYSPGCTSLADIADLDTQGVKALLDNFFDHVHCKNPILEEAAARKVVLNVVIDGIDWSPGSCLTLIICALGKIATPLDASFHLRADSMPFLEAQALFQAAQKRIGTLMARSDIIGAQCFFLSGVFLMNLARPELSEAQQEAVYWSAWKSERELRGELSLPDFSMPYSSSVLYPPFFPTPPHPLESTRTTASSRQHTAWLFYLSEISLRRLSSRTCNDILELHRASASNVDFLKQLSLLIPAYETQANEWAESLPPELSIALAPIDDNVCCFVLCGHLVNFFERLYWPFVMAHLAALERGVTTPIPGRQFVEKGLEYYILNVEEGSRIVDPSGNTVILKGAAIGGMLNMENFITGYAGHEHQHRQQMVEVMGEEKADFFFDRLLYHFFTDSDAAYFALLGLNCIRIPFNYRHFIDDMDPDNLKKSGFDWLDRCVDICGRHNLYAVLDLHAVPGRQNQDWHSDSGLSRAAFWDFKDHQDRAIQLWKALATHYKGNTVIAGYNLLNEPADETKTSSGHHGAKLVKWYERAEKEVRAIDPDHMIFIDGNTYAMDFRAFPENPLPNAVYACHDYSFYGFPLGEQYEGTDEQNTKLRKSFERKVQFMREKNVPIWNGEFGPVYQNEHMEGDEAIKTNAKRFNLLQEQLAIYRETDVNWSIWLYKDVGYQGMVYADPESPYMRLIAPFIAKKQRLGLDFWGVVNKDGVKHLYEPFIQGLKEEVLEKYRDTKYPKIWTFERQFERVIRECLMSEYVGWELAELFRDKSKEEL
;
A
#
# COMPACT_ATOMS: atom_id res chain seq x y z
N MET A 1 5.89 -1.90 -36.76
CA MET A 1 7.24 -2.49 -36.65
C MET A 1 8.28 -1.45 -37.04
N GLU A 2 8.30 -0.95 -38.28
CA GLU A 2 9.27 0.06 -38.73
C GLU A 2 9.21 1.42 -37.99
N SER A 3 8.03 1.82 -37.50
CA SER A 3 7.83 3.08 -36.77
C SER A 3 8.68 3.25 -35.51
N LEU A 4 8.99 2.16 -34.80
CA LEU A 4 9.77 2.18 -33.55
C LEU A 4 11.25 2.51 -33.79
N LEU A 5 11.75 2.30 -35.02
CA LEU A 5 13.13 2.61 -35.41
C LEU A 5 13.31 4.09 -35.83
N LEU A 6 12.22 4.86 -35.87
CA LEU A 6 12.21 6.28 -36.25
C LEU A 6 12.18 7.24 -35.04
N TRP A 7 12.21 6.71 -33.81
CA TRP A 7 12.17 7.52 -32.59
C TRP A 7 13.34 8.52 -32.49
N SER A 8 13.05 9.77 -32.13
CA SER A 8 14.02 10.86 -31.94
C SER A 8 15.18 10.47 -31.03
N VAL A 9 14.87 9.81 -29.90
CA VAL A 9 15.81 9.28 -28.89
C VAL A 9 16.82 8.25 -29.45
N LEU A 10 16.52 7.61 -30.58
CA LEU A 10 17.41 6.65 -31.25
C LEU A 10 18.25 7.30 -32.36
N SER A 11 17.86 8.48 -32.85
CA SER A 11 18.63 9.25 -33.82
C SER A 11 19.89 9.84 -33.17
N ARG A 12 20.95 10.02 -33.98
CA ARG A 12 22.30 10.39 -33.51
C ARG A 12 22.71 11.82 -33.86
N ASP A 13 21.80 12.61 -34.44
CA ASP A 13 22.14 13.82 -35.19
C ASP A 13 22.26 15.07 -34.29
N MET A 14 23.30 15.07 -33.45
CA MET A 14 23.89 16.30 -32.91
C MET A 14 24.96 16.80 -33.88
N SER A 15 24.54 17.53 -34.91
CA SER A 15 25.40 18.01 -36.00
C SER A 15 26.31 19.19 -35.63
N SER A 16 27.12 19.04 -34.56
CA SER A 16 28.31 19.87 -34.36
C SER A 16 29.45 19.17 -33.58
N HIS A 17 30.64 19.21 -34.18
CA HIS A 17 31.99 19.02 -33.60
C HIS A 17 32.56 17.62 -33.25
N THR A 18 33.24 17.06 -34.26
CA THR A 18 34.63 16.53 -34.19
C THR A 18 34.85 15.06 -33.79
N THR A 19 35.80 14.38 -34.45
CA THR A 19 35.94 12.90 -34.56
C THR A 19 37.36 12.36 -34.26
N LEU A 20 37.50 11.04 -34.11
CA LEU A 20 38.71 10.19 -34.33
C LEU A 20 38.30 8.68 -34.45
N HIS A 21 39.16 7.75 -34.93
CA HIS A 21 38.99 6.26 -35.12
C HIS A 21 40.38 5.54 -35.22
N PRO A 22 40.63 4.19 -35.18
CA PRO A 22 39.79 2.94 -35.16
C PRO A 22 39.84 2.13 -33.81
N ASP A 23 39.13 1.03 -33.48
CA ASP A 23 38.74 -0.33 -34.04
C ASP A 23 39.86 -1.42 -34.02
N PRO A 24 39.58 -2.77 -34.05
CA PRO A 24 38.38 -3.62 -33.80
C PRO A 24 38.67 -4.65 -32.62
N PRO A 25 38.26 -5.97 -32.51
CA PRO A 25 37.28 -6.86 -33.18
C PRO A 25 36.38 -7.73 -32.20
N GLN A 26 36.13 -9.03 -32.48
CA GLN A 26 35.19 -10.02 -31.85
C GLN A 26 35.70 -11.50 -32.11
N PRO A 27 34.99 -12.68 -31.97
CA PRO A 27 33.56 -12.99 -31.64
C PRO A 27 33.20 -14.27 -30.79
N SER A 28 31.88 -14.54 -30.72
CA SER A 28 31.03 -15.61 -30.12
C SER A 28 31.07 -17.00 -30.86
N PRO A 29 30.13 -17.99 -30.76
CA PRO A 29 28.88 -18.15 -29.94
C PRO A 29 28.48 -19.59 -29.38
N SER A 30 27.39 -19.59 -28.59
CA SER A 30 26.23 -20.55 -28.46
C SER A 30 26.27 -22.03 -27.95
N TYR A 31 25.16 -22.69 -27.51
CA TYR A 31 23.95 -22.38 -26.65
C TYR A 31 22.99 -23.64 -26.48
N SER A 32 21.68 -23.51 -26.10
CA SER A 32 20.89 -24.47 -25.22
C SER A 32 19.35 -24.17 -24.93
N PRO A 33 18.34 -25.11 -24.99
CA PRO A 33 17.15 -25.30 -24.03
C PRO A 33 16.62 -26.79 -23.80
N GLY A 34 16.03 -27.40 -22.72
CA GLY A 34 15.44 -27.18 -21.33
C GLY A 34 14.95 -28.58 -20.74
N CYS A 35 14.13 -28.88 -19.67
CA CYS A 35 13.61 -28.25 -18.41
C CYS A 35 12.57 -29.17 -17.58
N THR A 36 12.64 -29.49 -16.25
CA THR A 36 11.52 -29.92 -15.29
C THR A 36 11.75 -30.05 -13.72
N SER A 37 10.74 -29.65 -12.90
CA SER A 37 10.28 -30.03 -11.50
C SER A 37 11.14 -29.90 -10.19
N LEU A 38 10.50 -30.00 -8.98
CA LEU A 38 11.00 -29.43 -7.69
C LEU A 38 10.78 -30.15 -6.33
N ALA A 39 10.01 -31.23 -6.15
CA ALA A 39 9.57 -31.64 -4.80
C ALA A 39 10.64 -32.33 -3.91
N ASP A 40 11.65 -32.96 -4.51
CA ASP A 40 12.41 -34.07 -3.89
C ASP A 40 13.76 -33.64 -3.24
N ILE A 41 13.88 -32.39 -2.77
CA ILE A 41 15.17 -31.75 -2.44
C ILE A 41 15.43 -31.48 -0.94
N ALA A 42 14.49 -31.84 -0.06
CA ALA A 42 14.45 -31.29 1.30
C ALA A 42 15.41 -31.97 2.32
N ASP A 43 16.14 -33.03 1.95
CA ASP A 43 17.18 -33.67 2.76
C ASP A 43 18.58 -33.39 2.17
N LEU A 44 19.13 -32.21 2.46
CA LEU A 44 20.51 -31.85 2.10
C LEU A 44 21.51 -32.40 3.15
N ASP A 45 21.90 -33.67 2.99
CA ASP A 45 22.91 -34.27 3.86
C ASP A 45 24.27 -33.54 3.76
N THR A 46 24.94 -33.36 4.90
CA THR A 46 26.16 -32.55 5.01
C THR A 46 27.35 -33.12 4.22
N GLN A 47 27.39 -34.43 3.99
CA GLN A 47 28.42 -35.10 3.20
C GLN A 47 28.12 -34.99 1.69
N GLY A 48 26.85 -35.10 1.30
CA GLY A 48 26.36 -34.86 -0.05
C GLY A 48 26.59 -33.41 -0.51
N VAL A 49 26.19 -32.41 0.29
CA VAL A 49 26.42 -30.99 -0.04
C VAL A 49 27.91 -30.69 -0.21
N LYS A 50 28.77 -31.26 0.64
CA LYS A 50 30.22 -31.08 0.49
C LYS A 50 30.74 -31.59 -0.86
N ALA A 51 30.27 -32.75 -1.33
CA ALA A 51 30.66 -33.27 -2.64
C ALA A 51 30.17 -32.38 -3.80
N LEU A 52 28.96 -31.81 -3.73
CA LEU A 52 28.48 -30.85 -4.72
C LEU A 52 29.30 -29.56 -4.73
N LEU A 53 29.74 -29.11 -3.55
CA LEU A 53 30.56 -27.92 -3.36
C LEU A 53 31.97 -28.11 -3.91
N ASP A 54 32.58 -29.28 -3.67
CA ASP A 54 33.87 -29.67 -4.26
C ASP A 54 33.78 -29.74 -5.80
N ASN A 55 32.75 -30.42 -6.35
CA ASN A 55 32.47 -30.45 -7.79
C ASN A 55 32.28 -29.05 -8.40
N PHE A 56 31.60 -28.15 -7.70
CA PHE A 56 31.39 -26.76 -8.16
C PHE A 56 32.73 -26.02 -8.29
N PHE A 57 33.62 -26.12 -7.31
CA PHE A 57 34.92 -25.46 -7.37
C PHE A 57 35.82 -26.06 -8.45
N ASP A 58 35.97 -27.38 -8.48
CA ASP A 58 36.85 -28.07 -9.41
C ASP A 58 36.42 -27.94 -10.89
N HIS A 59 35.13 -27.73 -11.18
CA HIS A 59 34.59 -27.86 -12.54
C HIS A 59 33.70 -26.71 -13.04
N VAL A 60 33.24 -25.78 -12.20
CA VAL A 60 32.35 -24.67 -12.61
C VAL A 60 32.97 -23.31 -12.30
N HIS A 61 33.39 -23.09 -11.06
CA HIS A 61 34.04 -21.85 -10.61
C HIS A 61 35.43 -21.67 -11.23
N CYS A 62 36.18 -22.75 -11.45
CA CYS A 62 37.45 -22.71 -12.20
C CYS A 62 37.34 -22.12 -13.61
N LYS A 63 36.12 -22.07 -14.18
CA LYS A 63 35.79 -21.43 -15.47
C LYS A 63 35.14 -20.05 -15.29
N ASN A 64 34.66 -19.72 -14.08
CA ASN A 64 33.86 -18.54 -13.75
C ASN A 64 34.17 -18.03 -12.31
N PRO A 65 35.37 -17.47 -12.06
CA PRO A 65 35.86 -17.20 -10.69
C PRO A 65 35.23 -15.93 -10.08
N ILE A 66 34.00 -16.05 -9.58
CA ILE A 66 33.24 -14.94 -8.95
C ILE A 66 33.09 -15.06 -7.42
N LEU A 67 33.42 -16.21 -6.84
CA LEU A 67 33.41 -16.45 -5.39
C LEU A 67 34.85 -16.47 -4.83
N GLU A 68 35.01 -16.14 -3.56
CA GLU A 68 36.16 -16.60 -2.78
C GLU A 68 35.81 -17.94 -2.13
N GLU A 69 36.68 -18.94 -2.24
CA GLU A 69 36.36 -20.33 -1.91
C GLU A 69 36.13 -20.54 -0.41
N ALA A 70 36.96 -19.99 0.46
CA ALA A 70 36.81 -20.18 1.91
C ALA A 70 35.53 -19.49 2.44
N ALA A 71 35.22 -18.29 1.96
CA ALA A 71 34.00 -17.56 2.28
C ALA A 71 32.74 -18.29 1.76
N ALA A 72 32.73 -18.74 0.51
CA ALA A 72 31.60 -19.47 -0.05
C ALA A 72 31.37 -20.82 0.66
N ARG A 73 32.44 -21.56 0.97
CA ARG A 73 32.35 -22.81 1.75
C ARG A 73 31.78 -22.57 3.15
N LYS A 74 32.08 -21.42 3.77
CA LYS A 74 31.48 -21.01 5.05
C LYS A 74 30.00 -20.66 4.92
N VAL A 75 29.60 -19.91 3.89
CA VAL A 75 28.17 -19.58 3.65
C VAL A 75 27.34 -20.85 3.45
N VAL A 76 27.82 -21.78 2.62
CA VAL A 76 27.15 -23.07 2.37
C VAL A 76 27.06 -23.92 3.64
N LEU A 77 28.13 -24.00 4.44
CA LEU A 77 28.12 -24.76 5.69
C LEU A 77 27.13 -24.18 6.72
N ASN A 78 27.06 -22.85 6.84
CA ASN A 78 26.07 -22.21 7.71
C ASN A 78 24.64 -22.55 7.27
N VAL A 79 24.30 -22.38 5.97
CA VAL A 79 22.95 -22.69 5.45
C VAL A 79 22.55 -24.17 5.64
N VAL A 80 23.50 -25.10 5.63
CA VAL A 80 23.24 -26.52 5.92
C VAL A 80 22.97 -26.79 7.41
N ILE A 81 23.49 -25.95 8.31
CA ILE A 81 23.28 -26.06 9.77
C ILE A 81 22.01 -25.30 10.20
N ASP A 82 21.83 -24.09 9.68
CA ASP A 82 20.79 -23.13 10.08
C ASP A 82 19.48 -23.33 9.29
N GLY A 83 19.53 -24.01 8.13
CA GLY A 83 18.40 -24.29 7.25
C GLY A 83 18.23 -23.31 6.08
N ILE A 84 17.43 -23.72 5.08
CA ILE A 84 17.23 -22.97 3.83
C ILE A 84 16.15 -21.90 4.00
N ASP A 85 16.50 -20.79 4.63
CA ASP A 85 15.66 -19.61 4.80
C ASP A 85 15.46 -18.81 3.48
N TRP A 86 14.98 -17.56 3.56
CA TRP A 86 14.81 -16.67 2.40
C TRP A 86 16.02 -15.75 2.12
N SER A 87 17.15 -15.94 2.81
CA SER A 87 18.32 -15.06 2.68
C SER A 87 19.04 -15.15 1.32
N PRO A 88 19.85 -14.13 0.98
CA PRO A 88 20.83 -14.22 -0.11
C PRO A 88 21.79 -15.41 0.04
N GLY A 89 22.18 -15.77 1.26
CA GLY A 89 23.06 -16.91 1.54
C GLY A 89 22.43 -18.25 1.15
N SER A 90 21.15 -18.43 1.49
CA SER A 90 20.35 -19.60 1.06
C SER A 90 20.14 -19.63 -0.45
N CYS A 91 19.88 -18.49 -1.08
CA CYS A 91 19.80 -18.38 -2.54
C CYS A 91 21.12 -18.80 -3.22
N LEU A 92 22.26 -18.26 -2.75
CA LEU A 92 23.59 -18.58 -3.29
C LEU A 92 23.94 -20.06 -3.11
N THR A 93 23.67 -20.60 -1.92
CA THR A 93 23.92 -22.01 -1.58
C THR A 93 23.15 -22.95 -2.52
N LEU A 94 21.87 -22.68 -2.77
CA LEU A 94 21.05 -23.46 -3.70
C LEU A 94 21.61 -23.43 -5.13
N ILE A 95 22.09 -22.27 -5.61
CA ILE A 95 22.67 -22.13 -6.96
C ILE A 95 24.02 -22.86 -7.07
N ILE A 96 24.87 -22.79 -6.04
CA ILE A 96 26.13 -23.54 -5.96
C ILE A 96 25.86 -25.05 -6.01
N CYS A 97 24.93 -25.56 -5.18
CA CYS A 97 24.56 -26.97 -5.17
C CYS A 97 23.93 -27.42 -6.50
N ALA A 98 23.11 -26.57 -7.13
CA ALA A 98 22.53 -26.84 -8.45
C ALA A 98 23.62 -27.00 -9.52
N LEU A 99 24.57 -26.06 -9.60
CA LEU A 99 25.72 -26.13 -10.49
C LEU A 99 26.64 -27.33 -10.18
N GLY A 100 26.83 -27.66 -8.89
CA GLY A 100 27.61 -28.81 -8.43
C GLY A 100 27.05 -30.18 -8.82
N LYS A 101 25.73 -30.30 -9.05
CA LYS A 101 25.08 -31.54 -9.54
C LYS A 101 25.26 -31.78 -11.04
N ILE A 102 25.44 -30.72 -11.84
CA ILE A 102 25.64 -30.79 -13.30
C ILE A 102 27.08 -30.49 -13.74
N ALA A 103 27.98 -30.33 -12.77
CA ALA A 103 29.40 -30.12 -12.97
C ALA A 103 30.07 -31.30 -13.73
N THR A 104 30.87 -30.99 -14.76
CA THR A 104 31.62 -32.00 -15.52
C THR A 104 33.11 -31.66 -15.65
N PRO A 105 34.01 -32.67 -15.58
CA PRO A 105 35.44 -32.50 -15.84
C PRO A 105 35.71 -31.87 -17.21
N LEU A 106 36.78 -31.08 -17.30
CA LEU A 106 37.14 -30.31 -18.51
C LEU A 106 37.23 -31.15 -19.80
N ASP A 107 37.76 -32.37 -19.70
CA ASP A 107 38.00 -33.25 -20.85
C ASP A 107 36.83 -34.22 -21.16
N ALA A 108 35.76 -34.18 -20.37
CA ALA A 108 34.67 -35.15 -20.46
C ALA A 108 33.63 -34.73 -21.52
N SER A 109 33.65 -35.39 -22.68
CA SER A 109 32.60 -35.28 -23.72
C SER A 109 31.29 -36.00 -23.32
N PHE A 110 30.81 -35.75 -22.10
CA PHE A 110 29.61 -36.36 -21.53
C PHE A 110 28.44 -35.38 -21.63
N HIS A 111 27.45 -35.73 -22.46
CA HIS A 111 26.17 -35.03 -22.50
C HIS A 111 25.31 -35.50 -21.33
N LEU A 112 25.20 -34.70 -20.26
CA LEU A 112 24.07 -34.80 -19.34
C LEU A 112 22.79 -34.63 -20.15
N ARG A 113 21.90 -35.63 -20.08
CA ARG A 113 20.61 -35.59 -20.75
C ARG A 113 19.59 -34.88 -19.87
N ALA A 114 18.63 -34.19 -20.49
CA ALA A 114 17.56 -33.47 -19.82
C ALA A 114 16.62 -34.38 -18.99
N ASP A 115 16.62 -35.69 -19.25
CA ASP A 115 15.85 -36.72 -18.54
C ASP A 115 16.62 -37.40 -17.38
N SER A 116 17.85 -36.97 -17.09
CA SER A 116 18.69 -37.60 -16.06
C SER A 116 18.43 -37.04 -14.65
N MET A 117 18.36 -37.93 -13.65
CA MET A 117 18.09 -37.55 -12.25
C MET A 117 18.97 -36.41 -11.71
N PRO A 118 20.30 -36.37 -11.91
CA PRO A 118 21.13 -35.27 -11.43
C PRO A 118 20.77 -33.92 -12.03
N PHE A 119 20.29 -33.89 -13.27
CA PHE A 119 19.86 -32.67 -13.96
C PHE A 119 18.49 -32.19 -13.47
N LEU A 120 17.55 -33.10 -13.24
CA LEU A 120 16.25 -32.79 -12.63
C LEU A 120 16.43 -32.25 -11.20
N GLU A 121 17.22 -32.93 -10.37
CA GLU A 121 17.56 -32.49 -9.01
C GLU A 121 18.34 -31.16 -8.99
N ALA A 122 19.18 -30.89 -9.98
CA ALA A 122 19.87 -29.62 -10.12
C ALA A 122 18.91 -28.49 -10.50
N GLN A 123 18.01 -28.73 -11.44
CA GLN A 123 16.97 -27.77 -11.78
C GLN A 123 16.06 -27.50 -10.58
N ALA A 124 15.67 -28.54 -9.84
CA ALA A 124 14.90 -28.43 -8.62
C ALA A 124 15.55 -27.43 -7.63
N LEU A 125 16.84 -27.63 -7.33
CA LEU A 125 17.64 -26.71 -6.51
C LEU A 125 17.62 -25.28 -7.06
N PHE A 126 17.76 -25.13 -8.38
CA PHE A 126 17.77 -23.82 -9.01
C PHE A 126 16.42 -23.10 -8.92
N GLN A 127 15.28 -23.74 -9.20
CA GLN A 127 13.98 -23.06 -9.06
C GLN A 127 13.58 -22.85 -7.58
N ALA A 128 14.20 -23.56 -6.62
CA ALA A 128 14.15 -23.20 -5.20
C ALA A 128 14.93 -21.89 -4.91
N ALA A 129 16.04 -21.65 -5.61
CA ALA A 129 16.77 -20.39 -5.56
C ALA A 129 16.02 -19.25 -6.27
N GLN A 130 15.42 -19.51 -7.44
CA GLN A 130 14.68 -18.50 -8.22
C GLN A 130 13.57 -17.83 -7.41
N LYS A 131 12.85 -18.59 -6.56
CA LYS A 131 11.85 -18.02 -5.63
C LYS A 131 12.45 -16.95 -4.71
N ARG A 132 13.70 -17.11 -4.30
CA ARG A 132 14.44 -16.21 -3.40
C ARG A 132 15.11 -15.03 -4.12
N ILE A 133 15.23 -15.06 -5.46
CA ILE A 133 15.86 -13.98 -6.23
C ILE A 133 15.13 -12.62 -6.04
N GLY A 134 13.82 -12.62 -5.79
CA GLY A 134 13.08 -11.39 -5.48
C GLY A 134 13.63 -10.62 -4.27
N THR A 135 14.15 -11.31 -3.25
CA THR A 135 14.76 -10.67 -2.07
C THR A 135 16.10 -9.99 -2.38
N LEU A 136 16.73 -10.33 -3.51
CA LEU A 136 17.98 -9.73 -3.99
C LEU A 136 17.73 -8.42 -4.76
N MET A 137 16.55 -8.27 -5.37
CA MET A 137 16.24 -7.11 -6.22
C MET A 137 16.10 -5.80 -5.41
N ALA A 138 15.86 -5.89 -4.10
CA ALA A 138 15.83 -4.76 -3.18
C ALA A 138 17.16 -4.57 -2.41
N ARG A 139 18.27 -5.19 -2.85
CA ARG A 139 19.53 -5.25 -2.09
C ARG A 139 20.78 -5.08 -2.97
N SER A 140 21.49 -3.97 -2.80
CA SER A 140 22.83 -3.76 -3.36
C SER A 140 23.90 -4.49 -2.54
N ASP A 141 23.96 -5.83 -2.62
CA ASP A 141 25.03 -6.63 -1.99
C ASP A 141 25.70 -7.66 -2.92
N ILE A 142 26.93 -8.03 -2.56
CA ILE A 142 27.79 -8.92 -3.38
C ILE A 142 27.23 -10.32 -3.54
N ILE A 143 26.45 -10.82 -2.56
CA ILE A 143 25.83 -12.15 -2.62
C ILE A 143 24.69 -12.10 -3.64
N GLY A 144 23.91 -11.01 -3.67
CA GLY A 144 22.94 -10.73 -4.73
C GLY A 144 23.56 -10.81 -6.13
N ALA A 145 24.65 -10.06 -6.37
CA ALA A 145 25.37 -10.08 -7.66
C ALA A 145 25.90 -11.48 -8.03
N GLN A 146 26.47 -12.22 -7.07
CA GLN A 146 26.92 -13.60 -7.24
C GLN A 146 25.77 -14.55 -7.61
N CYS A 147 24.62 -14.42 -6.95
CA CYS A 147 23.41 -15.17 -7.29
C CYS A 147 22.92 -14.88 -8.72
N PHE A 148 22.82 -13.62 -9.14
CA PHE A 148 22.38 -13.27 -10.49
C PHE A 148 23.32 -13.83 -11.57
N PHE A 149 24.63 -13.67 -11.39
CA PHE A 149 25.62 -14.20 -12.34
C PHE A 149 25.62 -15.73 -12.39
N LEU A 150 25.66 -16.42 -11.25
CA LEU A 150 25.67 -17.89 -11.22
C LEU A 150 24.31 -18.47 -11.67
N SER A 151 23.21 -17.72 -11.52
CA SER A 151 21.93 -18.06 -12.16
C SER A 151 22.04 -18.03 -13.69
N GLY A 152 22.74 -17.05 -14.26
CA GLY A 152 23.10 -17.04 -15.68
C GLY A 152 23.91 -18.27 -16.08
N VAL A 153 24.96 -18.61 -15.33
CA VAL A 153 25.79 -19.81 -15.57
C VAL A 153 24.94 -21.09 -15.50
N PHE A 154 23.97 -21.18 -14.58
CA PHE A 154 23.07 -22.34 -14.49
C PHE A 154 22.13 -22.41 -15.70
N LEU A 155 21.47 -21.30 -16.05
CA LEU A 155 20.58 -21.18 -17.21
C LEU A 155 21.29 -21.53 -18.54
N MET A 156 22.56 -21.18 -18.70
CA MET A 156 23.37 -21.56 -19.87
C MET A 156 23.58 -23.08 -20.00
N ASN A 157 23.65 -23.82 -18.87
CA ASN A 157 23.86 -25.27 -18.86
C ASN A 157 22.56 -26.09 -18.95
N LEU A 158 21.43 -25.53 -18.54
CA LEU A 158 20.13 -26.14 -18.22
C LEU A 158 19.40 -26.89 -19.37
N ALA A 159 20.12 -27.29 -20.43
CA ALA A 159 19.55 -26.91 -21.73
C ALA A 159 20.20 -27.46 -23.04
N ARG A 160 21.48 -27.83 -23.16
CA ARG A 160 22.17 -27.90 -24.50
C ARG A 160 21.40 -28.76 -25.54
N PRO A 161 21.08 -28.27 -26.77
CA PRO A 161 21.89 -27.37 -27.64
C PRO A 161 21.16 -26.15 -28.30
N GLU A 162 21.88 -25.36 -29.10
CA GLU A 162 21.44 -24.37 -30.13
C GLU A 162 20.20 -23.45 -29.84
N LEU A 163 20.41 -22.32 -29.13
CA LEU A 163 19.52 -21.13 -29.13
C LEU A 163 19.58 -20.40 -30.49
N SER A 164 18.48 -19.78 -30.91
CA SER A 164 18.42 -18.87 -32.08
C SER A 164 19.12 -17.51 -31.84
N GLU A 165 19.52 -16.83 -32.92
CA GLU A 165 20.26 -15.54 -32.92
C GLU A 165 19.62 -14.48 -32.00
N ALA A 166 18.31 -14.22 -32.16
CA ALA A 166 17.56 -13.26 -31.35
C ALA A 166 17.55 -13.58 -29.83
N GLN A 167 17.68 -14.85 -29.45
CA GLN A 167 17.81 -15.23 -28.04
C GLN A 167 19.22 -14.93 -27.51
N GLN A 168 20.26 -15.06 -28.34
CA GLN A 168 21.64 -14.77 -27.95
C GLN A 168 21.80 -13.27 -27.70
N GLU A 169 21.20 -12.45 -28.57
CA GLU A 169 21.09 -11.00 -28.40
C GLU A 169 20.33 -10.64 -27.12
N ALA A 170 19.21 -11.32 -26.82
CA ALA A 170 18.45 -11.08 -25.59
C ALA A 170 19.30 -11.35 -24.33
N VAL A 171 20.02 -12.48 -24.28
CA VAL A 171 20.95 -12.80 -23.18
C VAL A 171 22.09 -11.78 -23.07
N TYR A 172 22.67 -11.37 -24.20
CA TYR A 172 23.73 -10.35 -24.24
C TYR A 172 23.23 -8.99 -23.73
N TRP A 173 22.04 -8.53 -24.16
CA TRP A 173 21.42 -7.31 -23.67
C TRP A 173 21.04 -7.39 -22.19
N SER A 174 20.57 -8.54 -21.69
CA SER A 174 20.31 -8.74 -20.25
C SER A 174 21.60 -8.69 -19.42
N ALA A 175 22.69 -9.29 -19.90
CA ALA A 175 23.99 -9.27 -19.23
C ALA A 175 24.58 -7.84 -19.22
N TRP A 176 24.57 -7.14 -20.36
CA TRP A 176 25.01 -5.75 -20.49
C TRP A 176 24.18 -4.78 -19.62
N LYS A 177 22.85 -5.00 -19.53
CA LYS A 177 21.97 -4.26 -18.61
C LYS A 177 22.42 -4.45 -17.16
N SER A 178 22.56 -5.70 -16.73
CA SER A 178 22.97 -6.05 -15.35
C SER A 178 24.34 -5.47 -15.01
N GLU A 179 25.28 -5.50 -15.96
CA GLU A 179 26.59 -4.89 -15.80
C GLU A 179 26.52 -3.36 -15.66
N ARG A 180 25.73 -2.67 -16.50
CA ARG A 180 25.56 -1.22 -16.42
C ARG A 180 24.87 -0.76 -15.14
N GLU A 181 23.96 -1.56 -14.58
CA GLU A 181 23.35 -1.31 -13.28
C GLU A 181 24.38 -1.45 -12.14
N LEU A 182 25.09 -2.57 -12.08
CA LEU A 182 26.12 -2.82 -11.07
C LEU A 182 27.31 -1.85 -11.16
N ARG A 183 27.67 -1.36 -12.35
CA ARG A 183 28.83 -0.48 -12.59
C ARG A 183 28.71 0.88 -11.89
N GLY A 184 27.50 1.40 -11.73
CA GLY A 184 27.24 2.64 -10.99
C GLY A 184 27.51 2.47 -9.50
N GLU A 185 26.87 1.48 -8.87
CA GLU A 185 27.00 1.17 -7.44
C GLU A 185 28.42 0.78 -7.04
N LEU A 186 29.09 -0.06 -7.87
CA LEU A 186 30.43 -0.59 -7.58
C LEU A 186 31.56 0.40 -7.94
N SER A 187 31.25 1.60 -8.44
CA SER A 187 32.24 2.63 -8.83
C SER A 187 33.37 2.13 -9.75
N LEU A 188 33.06 1.15 -10.61
CA LEU A 188 34.07 0.49 -11.44
C LEU A 188 34.55 1.42 -12.56
N PRO A 189 35.86 1.52 -12.84
CA PRO A 189 36.38 2.37 -13.90
C PRO A 189 35.86 1.87 -15.26
N ASP A 190 35.42 2.79 -16.13
CA ASP A 190 34.89 2.37 -17.44
C ASP A 190 35.99 1.81 -18.35
N PHE A 191 35.62 0.91 -19.26
CA PHE A 191 36.62 0.25 -20.12
C PHE A 191 37.35 1.27 -20.98
N SER A 192 38.68 1.20 -21.00
CA SER A 192 39.54 2.11 -21.78
C SER A 192 39.52 1.77 -23.27
N MET A 193 38.36 1.98 -23.91
CA MET A 193 38.21 1.89 -25.36
C MET A 193 39.04 2.99 -26.04
N PRO A 194 39.77 2.67 -27.13
CA PRO A 194 40.44 3.69 -27.94
C PRO A 194 39.47 4.79 -28.38
N TYR A 195 39.92 6.04 -28.40
CA TYR A 195 39.11 7.20 -28.79
C TYR A 195 38.77 7.12 -30.29
N SER A 196 37.64 6.48 -30.56
CA SER A 196 37.29 5.96 -31.87
C SER A 196 35.77 5.86 -32.02
N SER A 197 35.25 4.68 -31.73
CA SER A 197 33.91 4.23 -32.01
C SER A 197 33.12 4.34 -30.70
N SER A 198 32.93 5.59 -30.23
CA SER A 198 32.14 5.87 -29.03
C SER A 198 30.69 5.44 -29.25
N VAL A 199 30.39 4.21 -28.84
CA VAL A 199 29.04 3.67 -28.73
C VAL A 199 28.97 3.06 -27.33
N LEU A 200 28.38 3.80 -26.38
CA LEU A 200 28.15 3.31 -25.00
C LEU A 200 27.24 2.05 -24.94
N TYR A 201 26.69 1.65 -26.08
CA TYR A 201 25.65 0.65 -26.30
C TYR A 201 26.08 -0.30 -27.44
N PRO A 202 25.50 -1.51 -27.50
CA PRO A 202 25.53 -2.33 -28.72
C PRO A 202 25.06 -1.55 -29.96
N PRO A 203 25.72 -1.73 -31.12
CA PRO A 203 25.36 -1.04 -32.38
C PRO A 203 24.14 -1.66 -33.08
N PHE A 204 23.77 -2.89 -32.72
CA PHE A 204 22.57 -3.60 -33.17
C PHE A 204 21.48 -3.57 -32.08
N PHE A 205 20.22 -3.51 -32.47
CA PHE A 205 19.08 -3.75 -31.58
C PHE A 205 18.75 -5.25 -31.53
N PRO A 206 18.01 -5.75 -30.53
CA PRO A 206 17.47 -7.11 -30.57
C PRO A 206 16.67 -7.34 -31.86
N THR A 207 16.98 -8.42 -32.57
CA THR A 207 16.31 -8.82 -33.80
C THR A 207 14.85 -9.18 -33.50
N PRO A 208 13.86 -8.66 -34.27
CA PRO A 208 12.45 -8.97 -34.03
C PRO A 208 12.18 -10.49 -34.18
N PRO A 209 11.35 -11.09 -33.31
CA PRO A 209 11.01 -12.51 -33.42
C PRO A 209 10.33 -12.80 -34.76
N HIS A 210 10.73 -13.90 -35.42
CA HIS A 210 10.26 -14.24 -36.76
C HIS A 210 8.71 -14.26 -36.84
N PRO A 211 8.11 -13.71 -37.91
CA PRO A 211 6.67 -13.73 -38.10
C PRO A 211 6.20 -15.14 -38.44
N LEU A 212 5.80 -15.90 -37.42
CA LEU A 212 5.05 -17.16 -37.58
C LEU A 212 3.63 -16.85 -38.06
N GLU A 213 3.48 -16.74 -39.39
CA GLU A 213 2.16 -16.77 -40.01
C GLU A 213 1.38 -18.03 -39.58
N SER A 214 0.06 -17.89 -39.43
CA SER A 214 -0.95 -18.92 -39.12
C SER A 214 -1.13 -19.45 -37.69
N THR A 215 -0.24 -19.23 -36.70
CA THR A 215 -0.52 -19.70 -35.30
C THR A 215 -0.21 -18.67 -34.19
N ARG A 216 -1.25 -17.98 -33.72
CA ARG A 216 -1.20 -17.21 -32.45
C ARG A 216 -1.25 -18.18 -31.27
N THR A 217 -0.10 -18.38 -30.61
CA THR A 217 -0.04 -19.05 -29.31
C THR A 217 0.26 -18.02 -28.21
N THR A 218 -0.05 -18.35 -26.95
CA THR A 218 0.29 -17.47 -25.82
C THR A 218 1.80 -17.25 -25.66
N ALA A 219 2.62 -18.21 -26.11
CA ALA A 219 4.07 -18.10 -26.11
C ALA A 219 4.60 -17.06 -27.12
N SER A 220 4.12 -17.08 -28.37
CA SER A 220 4.56 -16.11 -29.39
C SER A 220 4.11 -14.68 -29.07
N SER A 221 2.94 -14.51 -28.45
CA SER A 221 2.49 -13.21 -27.93
C SER A 221 3.44 -12.65 -26.87
N ARG A 222 3.81 -13.46 -25.86
CA ARG A 222 4.75 -13.06 -24.80
C ARG A 222 6.14 -12.71 -25.33
N GLN A 223 6.63 -13.45 -26.33
CA GLN A 223 7.92 -13.14 -26.99
C GLN A 223 7.88 -11.77 -27.69
N HIS A 224 6.75 -11.39 -28.30
CA HIS A 224 6.60 -10.08 -28.93
C HIS A 224 6.56 -8.95 -27.90
N THR A 225 5.77 -9.08 -26.83
CA THR A 225 5.72 -8.08 -25.74
C THR A 225 7.08 -7.91 -25.05
N ALA A 226 7.80 -9.00 -24.80
CA ALA A 226 9.15 -8.94 -24.22
C ALA A 226 10.16 -8.23 -25.15
N TRP A 227 10.10 -8.48 -26.47
CA TRP A 227 10.94 -7.77 -27.45
C TRP A 227 10.64 -6.26 -27.48
N LEU A 228 9.35 -5.88 -27.49
CA LEU A 228 8.94 -4.48 -27.40
C LEU A 228 9.43 -3.84 -26.09
N PHE A 229 9.34 -4.55 -24.96
CA PHE A 229 9.78 -4.05 -23.65
C PHE A 229 11.29 -3.78 -23.63
N TYR A 230 12.11 -4.72 -24.13
CA TYR A 230 13.55 -4.50 -24.24
C TYR A 230 13.87 -3.29 -25.13
N LEU A 231 13.18 -3.10 -26.26
CA LEU A 231 13.41 -1.94 -27.13
C LEU A 231 13.06 -0.61 -26.43
N SER A 232 11.92 -0.56 -25.72
CA SER A 232 11.49 0.60 -24.93
C SER A 232 12.41 0.90 -23.75
N GLU A 233 12.92 -0.13 -23.07
CA GLU A 233 13.89 0.03 -21.98
C GLU A 233 15.26 0.51 -22.50
N ILE A 234 15.73 -0.04 -23.63
CA ILE A 234 17.01 0.36 -24.25
C ILE A 234 16.95 1.83 -24.70
N SER A 235 15.82 2.30 -25.23
CA SER A 235 15.66 3.70 -25.65
C SER A 235 15.60 4.66 -24.46
N LEU A 236 14.88 4.32 -23.38
CA LEU A 236 14.87 5.15 -22.17
C LEU A 236 16.27 5.18 -21.52
N ARG A 237 16.97 4.05 -21.39
CA ARG A 237 18.35 4.01 -20.86
C ARG A 237 19.33 4.80 -21.73
N ARG A 238 19.10 4.87 -23.05
CA ARG A 238 19.83 5.77 -23.98
C ARG A 238 19.55 7.24 -23.70
N LEU A 239 18.33 7.63 -23.32
CA LEU A 239 18.04 8.98 -22.85
C LEU A 239 18.72 9.25 -21.50
N SER A 240 18.50 8.39 -20.50
CA SER A 240 18.99 8.57 -19.13
C SER A 240 20.51 8.69 -19.04
N SER A 241 21.26 7.88 -19.80
CA SER A 241 22.73 7.91 -19.72
C SER A 241 23.36 9.02 -20.57
N ARG A 242 22.70 9.47 -21.66
CA ARG A 242 23.12 10.70 -22.36
C ARG A 242 22.98 11.89 -21.41
N THR A 243 21.77 12.09 -20.90
CA THR A 243 21.43 13.12 -19.90
C THR A 243 22.37 13.10 -18.69
N CYS A 244 22.68 11.92 -18.15
CA CYS A 244 23.63 11.78 -17.04
C CYS A 244 25.06 12.21 -17.41
N ASN A 245 25.57 11.79 -18.57
CA ASN A 245 26.88 12.24 -19.06
C ASN A 245 26.91 13.74 -19.32
N ASP A 246 25.88 14.28 -19.98
CA ASP A 246 25.74 15.70 -20.29
C ASP A 246 25.73 16.54 -18.99
N ILE A 247 24.98 16.12 -17.96
CA ILE A 247 24.97 16.72 -16.63
C ILE A 247 26.35 16.66 -15.97
N LEU A 248 27.06 15.54 -16.06
CA LEU A 248 28.39 15.36 -15.46
C LEU A 248 29.47 16.18 -16.18
N GLU A 249 29.42 16.29 -17.50
CA GLU A 249 30.32 17.15 -18.27
C GLU A 249 30.02 18.63 -18.03
N LEU A 250 28.74 19.02 -17.97
CA LEU A 250 28.32 20.36 -17.61
C LEU A 250 28.79 20.74 -16.20
N HIS A 251 28.65 19.85 -15.22
CA HIS A 251 29.15 20.06 -13.86
C HIS A 251 30.68 20.23 -13.81
N ARG A 252 31.43 19.51 -14.66
CA ARG A 252 32.89 19.67 -14.78
C ARG A 252 33.31 20.96 -15.49
N ALA A 253 32.50 21.44 -16.44
CA ALA A 253 32.77 22.64 -17.24
C ALA A 253 32.33 23.95 -16.57
N SER A 254 31.36 23.88 -15.64
CA SER A 254 30.79 25.05 -14.96
C SER A 254 31.75 25.68 -13.95
N ALA A 255 31.79 27.00 -13.90
CA ALA A 255 32.70 27.73 -13.00
C ALA A 255 32.26 27.71 -11.52
N SER A 256 31.02 27.31 -11.24
CA SER A 256 30.46 27.13 -9.89
C SER A 256 29.15 26.33 -9.92
N ASN A 257 28.68 25.82 -8.77
CA ASN A 257 27.37 25.17 -8.67
C ASN A 257 26.20 26.09 -9.12
N VAL A 258 26.32 27.42 -8.93
CA VAL A 258 25.30 28.39 -9.35
C VAL A 258 25.30 28.60 -10.88
N ASP A 259 26.47 28.45 -11.51
CA ASP A 259 26.63 28.47 -12.96
C ASP A 259 26.10 27.16 -13.58
N PHE A 260 26.45 26.02 -12.99
CA PHE A 260 25.94 24.69 -13.34
C PHE A 260 24.40 24.64 -13.33
N LEU A 261 23.75 25.08 -12.25
CA LEU A 261 22.28 25.08 -12.16
C LEU A 261 21.63 26.01 -13.19
N LYS A 262 22.26 27.14 -13.56
CA LYS A 262 21.77 27.98 -14.67
C LYS A 262 21.83 27.24 -15.98
N GLN A 263 22.98 26.69 -16.34
CA GLN A 263 23.15 26.03 -17.62
C GLN A 263 22.27 24.77 -17.71
N LEU A 264 22.14 23.99 -16.62
CA LEU A 264 21.24 22.84 -16.54
C LEU A 264 19.77 23.25 -16.70
N SER A 265 19.35 24.36 -16.08
CA SER A 265 17.98 24.88 -16.20
C SER A 265 17.57 25.25 -17.63
N LEU A 266 18.53 25.47 -18.53
CA LEU A 266 18.30 25.72 -19.96
C LEU A 266 18.21 24.42 -20.78
N LEU A 267 18.78 23.31 -20.30
CA LEU A 267 18.77 22.01 -20.98
C LEU A 267 17.57 21.14 -20.59
N ILE A 268 17.09 21.26 -19.34
CA ILE A 268 15.98 20.43 -18.82
C ILE A 268 14.77 20.36 -19.77
N PRO A 269 14.24 21.47 -20.33
CA PRO A 269 13.07 21.39 -21.23
C PRO A 269 13.28 20.49 -22.44
N ALA A 270 14.51 20.40 -22.98
CA ALA A 270 14.82 19.52 -24.10
C ALA A 270 14.94 18.03 -23.70
N TYR A 271 15.21 17.75 -22.43
CA TYR A 271 15.15 16.40 -21.86
C TYR A 271 13.71 16.01 -21.47
N GLU A 272 12.93 16.95 -20.93
CA GLU A 272 11.48 16.78 -20.67
C GLU A 272 10.74 16.41 -21.97
N THR A 273 10.96 17.17 -23.06
CA THR A 273 10.37 16.84 -24.37
C THR A 273 10.78 15.45 -24.86
N GLN A 274 12.06 15.06 -24.80
CA GLN A 274 12.49 13.72 -25.24
C GLN A 274 11.91 12.58 -24.39
N ALA A 275 11.67 12.81 -23.10
CA ALA A 275 11.06 11.82 -22.20
C ALA A 275 9.56 11.66 -22.45
N ASN A 276 8.87 12.76 -22.73
CA ASN A 276 7.44 12.75 -23.08
C ASN A 276 7.22 12.17 -24.49
N GLU A 277 8.03 12.57 -25.50
CA GLU A 277 8.03 11.95 -26.83
C GLU A 277 8.26 10.44 -26.74
N TRP A 278 9.20 9.99 -25.90
CA TRP A 278 9.42 8.57 -25.65
C TRP A 278 8.17 7.88 -25.08
N ALA A 279 7.56 8.44 -24.04
CA ALA A 279 6.38 7.88 -23.38
C ALA A 279 5.14 7.81 -24.31
N GLU A 280 4.89 8.87 -25.08
CA GLU A 280 3.82 8.92 -26.09
C GLU A 280 4.04 7.93 -27.25
N SER A 281 5.31 7.63 -27.56
CA SER A 281 5.69 6.75 -28.68
C SER A 281 5.64 5.25 -28.37
N LEU A 282 5.38 4.88 -27.11
CA LEU A 282 5.29 3.48 -26.67
C LEU A 282 4.17 2.72 -27.40
N PRO A 283 4.38 1.43 -27.74
CA PRO A 283 3.34 0.62 -28.37
C PRO A 283 2.16 0.39 -27.40
N PRO A 284 0.92 0.18 -27.88
CA PRO A 284 -0.27 0.06 -27.03
C PRO A 284 -0.14 -0.98 -25.91
N GLU A 285 0.56 -2.09 -26.18
CA GLU A 285 0.82 -3.18 -25.23
C GLU A 285 1.79 -2.82 -24.10
N LEU A 286 2.42 -1.63 -24.15
CA LEU A 286 3.35 -1.08 -23.17
C LEU A 286 3.04 0.39 -22.82
N SER A 287 1.87 0.90 -23.19
CA SER A 287 1.52 2.30 -22.94
C SER A 287 1.37 2.58 -21.46
N ILE A 288 2.08 3.60 -20.98
CA ILE A 288 2.02 4.10 -19.59
C ILE A 288 1.06 5.29 -19.43
N ALA A 289 0.43 5.74 -20.53
CA ALA A 289 -0.54 6.83 -20.53
C ALA A 289 -2.00 6.34 -20.38
N LEU A 290 -2.23 5.03 -20.43
CA LEU A 290 -3.51 4.39 -20.11
C LEU A 290 -3.51 3.99 -18.63
N ALA A 291 -4.66 4.11 -17.97
CA ALA A 291 -4.85 3.52 -16.64
C ALA A 291 -4.50 2.02 -16.68
N PRO A 292 -3.81 1.46 -15.67
CA PRO A 292 -3.17 0.15 -15.77
C PRO A 292 -4.18 -0.96 -16.06
N ILE A 293 -4.07 -1.55 -17.25
CA ILE A 293 -4.81 -2.73 -17.67
C ILE A 293 -3.98 -3.96 -17.28
N ASP A 294 -4.47 -4.71 -16.28
CA ASP A 294 -4.13 -6.07 -15.85
C ASP A 294 -2.64 -6.50 -15.89
N ASP A 295 -2.02 -6.64 -14.70
CA ASP A 295 -0.78 -7.39 -14.42
C ASP A 295 0.47 -7.09 -15.28
N ASN A 296 0.49 -5.98 -16.03
CA ASN A 296 1.58 -5.67 -16.96
C ASN A 296 2.82 -5.11 -16.25
N VAL A 297 3.62 -6.00 -15.66
CA VAL A 297 4.92 -5.72 -15.02
C VAL A 297 5.86 -4.90 -15.93
N CYS A 298 5.76 -5.04 -17.26
CA CYS A 298 6.56 -4.27 -18.20
C CYS A 298 6.19 -2.78 -18.16
N CYS A 299 4.90 -2.43 -18.13
CA CYS A 299 4.44 -1.05 -17.97
C CYS A 299 4.88 -0.45 -16.62
N PHE A 300 4.75 -1.22 -15.53
CA PHE A 300 5.18 -0.79 -14.19
C PHE A 300 6.68 -0.44 -14.15
N VAL A 301 7.53 -1.30 -14.68
CA VAL A 301 8.98 -1.08 -14.74
C VAL A 301 9.35 0.11 -15.65
N LEU A 302 8.68 0.27 -16.80
CA LEU A 302 8.89 1.42 -17.68
C LEU A 302 8.46 2.75 -17.04
N CYS A 303 7.35 2.76 -16.31
CA CYS A 303 6.87 3.93 -15.57
C CYS A 303 7.84 4.31 -14.43
N GLY A 304 8.27 3.35 -13.61
CA GLY A 304 9.26 3.60 -12.56
C GLY A 304 10.61 4.10 -13.09
N HIS A 305 11.07 3.58 -14.23
CA HIS A 305 12.28 4.09 -14.87
C HIS A 305 12.11 5.53 -15.41
N LEU A 306 10.90 5.94 -15.83
CA LEU A 306 10.61 7.31 -16.25
C LEU A 306 10.58 8.28 -15.06
N VAL A 307 9.97 7.89 -13.93
CA VAL A 307 10.00 8.67 -12.68
C VAL A 307 11.45 8.88 -12.21
N ASN A 308 12.25 7.82 -12.16
CA ASN A 308 13.68 7.89 -11.80
C ASN A 308 14.51 8.75 -12.77
N PHE A 309 14.04 8.97 -14.01
CA PHE A 309 14.68 9.89 -14.95
C PHE A 309 14.37 11.36 -14.60
N PHE A 310 13.11 11.68 -14.33
CA PHE A 310 12.69 13.02 -13.92
C PHE A 310 13.27 13.42 -12.56
N GLU A 311 13.29 12.51 -11.58
CA GLU A 311 13.96 12.70 -10.29
C GLU A 311 15.42 13.17 -10.50
N ARG A 312 16.18 12.48 -11.36
CA ARG A 312 17.59 12.81 -11.66
C ARG A 312 17.79 14.16 -12.36
N LEU A 313 16.79 14.67 -13.09
CA LEU A 313 16.81 16.02 -13.66
C LEU A 313 16.63 17.11 -12.59
N TYR A 314 15.73 16.88 -11.64
CA TYR A 314 15.28 17.88 -10.66
C TYR A 314 16.10 17.87 -9.36
N TRP A 315 16.62 16.72 -8.94
CA TRP A 315 17.38 16.53 -7.69
C TRP A 315 18.54 17.52 -7.46
N PRO A 316 19.33 17.94 -8.47
CA PRO A 316 20.37 18.95 -8.29
C PRO A 316 19.84 20.30 -7.76
N PHE A 317 18.60 20.67 -8.11
CA PHE A 317 17.97 21.93 -7.68
C PHE A 317 17.44 21.83 -6.26
N VAL A 318 16.82 20.69 -5.92
CA VAL A 318 16.33 20.34 -4.57
C VAL A 318 17.49 20.34 -3.58
N MET A 319 18.55 19.58 -3.85
CA MET A 319 19.74 19.50 -3.01
C MET A 319 20.44 20.85 -2.84
N ALA A 320 20.45 21.69 -3.88
CA ALA A 320 21.02 23.03 -3.80
C ALA A 320 20.22 23.97 -2.88
N HIS A 321 18.87 23.88 -2.89
CA HIS A 321 18.03 24.66 -1.99
C HIS A 321 18.15 24.19 -0.54
N LEU A 322 18.13 22.88 -0.30
CA LEU A 322 18.36 22.30 1.04
C LEU A 322 19.71 22.77 1.62
N ALA A 323 20.79 22.62 0.86
CA ALA A 323 22.13 23.05 1.28
C ALA A 323 22.31 24.57 1.46
N ALA A 324 21.39 25.40 0.95
CA ALA A 324 21.38 26.84 1.21
C ALA A 324 20.54 27.22 2.43
N LEU A 325 19.43 26.52 2.68
CA LEU A 325 18.64 26.63 3.91
C LEU A 325 19.49 26.28 5.14
N GLU A 326 20.23 25.16 5.10
CA GLU A 326 21.19 24.75 6.13
C GLU A 326 22.24 25.84 6.47
N ARG A 327 22.59 26.67 5.47
CA ARG A 327 23.64 27.70 5.56
C ARG A 327 23.10 29.10 5.78
N GLY A 328 21.78 29.26 5.92
CA GLY A 328 21.12 30.57 6.08
C GLY A 328 21.30 31.51 4.88
N VAL A 329 21.53 30.97 3.68
CA VAL A 329 21.87 31.76 2.48
C VAL A 329 20.60 32.21 1.76
N THR A 330 20.34 33.53 1.76
CA THR A 330 19.11 34.13 1.21
C THR A 330 19.20 34.55 -0.25
N THR A 331 20.28 34.22 -0.97
CA THR A 331 20.43 34.59 -2.40
C THR A 331 19.60 33.65 -3.29
N PRO A 332 18.84 34.17 -4.29
CA PRO A 332 18.04 33.32 -5.17
C PRO A 332 18.88 32.28 -5.91
N ILE A 333 18.56 31.00 -5.70
CA ILE A 333 19.15 29.90 -6.47
C ILE A 333 18.41 29.79 -7.82
N PRO A 334 19.14 29.70 -8.95
CA PRO A 334 18.57 29.48 -10.27
C PRO A 334 17.75 28.19 -10.35
N GLY A 335 16.66 28.21 -11.13
CA GLY A 335 15.84 27.02 -11.35
C GLY A 335 14.91 26.63 -10.20
N ARG A 336 14.42 27.60 -9.40
CA ARG A 336 13.40 27.36 -8.36
C ARG A 336 12.20 26.53 -8.86
N GLN A 337 11.72 26.81 -10.07
CA GLN A 337 10.66 26.03 -10.72
C GLN A 337 10.96 24.52 -10.87
N PHE A 338 12.23 24.12 -10.85
CA PHE A 338 12.66 22.71 -10.89
C PHE A 338 12.83 22.10 -9.48
N VAL A 339 12.91 22.93 -8.44
CA VAL A 339 12.66 22.49 -7.04
C VAL A 339 11.19 22.25 -6.84
N GLU A 340 10.37 23.18 -7.34
CA GLU A 340 8.92 23.09 -7.32
C GLU A 340 8.50 21.83 -8.09
N LYS A 341 8.89 21.63 -9.36
CA LYS A 341 8.73 20.32 -10.05
C LYS A 341 9.27 19.09 -9.29
N GLY A 342 10.38 19.22 -8.56
CA GLY A 342 10.95 18.13 -7.76
C GLY A 342 10.16 17.77 -6.50
N LEU A 343 9.29 18.67 -6.03
CA LEU A 343 8.39 18.50 -4.87
C LEU A 343 6.91 18.34 -5.31
N GLU A 344 6.56 18.83 -6.50
CA GLU A 344 5.25 18.80 -7.16
C GLU A 344 4.77 17.37 -7.50
N TYR A 345 5.59 16.34 -7.29
CA TYR A 345 5.16 14.94 -7.41
C TYR A 345 4.34 14.44 -6.20
N TYR A 346 4.23 15.19 -5.10
CA TYR A 346 3.91 14.56 -3.81
C TYR A 346 2.81 15.17 -2.90
N ILE A 347 2.33 16.43 -3.04
CA ILE A 347 1.33 17.01 -2.09
C ILE A 347 -0.05 17.25 -2.73
N LEU A 348 -1.08 16.52 -2.30
CA LEU A 348 -2.45 16.70 -2.81
C LEU A 348 -3.12 17.99 -2.30
N ASN A 349 -3.88 18.64 -3.19
CA ASN A 349 -4.61 19.89 -2.95
C ASN A 349 -6.05 19.80 -3.48
N VAL A 350 -6.92 20.71 -3.02
CA VAL A 350 -8.23 20.96 -3.65
C VAL A 350 -8.12 22.16 -4.59
N GLU A 351 -8.37 21.95 -5.89
CA GLU A 351 -8.44 23.00 -6.91
C GLU A 351 -9.77 23.80 -6.79
N GLU A 352 -10.02 24.82 -7.62
CA GLU A 352 -11.33 25.52 -7.68
C GLU A 352 -12.46 24.60 -8.20
N GLY A 353 -12.95 23.71 -7.35
CA GLY A 353 -14.10 22.84 -7.60
C GLY A 353 -14.06 21.52 -6.83
N SER A 354 -14.80 20.53 -7.34
CA SER A 354 -15.03 19.24 -6.68
C SER A 354 -13.91 18.20 -6.85
N ARG A 355 -12.68 18.63 -7.16
CA ARG A 355 -11.54 17.74 -7.47
C ARG A 355 -10.43 17.83 -6.44
N ILE A 356 -9.93 16.67 -6.03
CA ILE A 356 -8.58 16.54 -5.45
C ILE A 356 -7.60 16.45 -6.61
N VAL A 357 -6.52 17.22 -6.56
CA VAL A 357 -5.47 17.24 -7.57
C VAL A 357 -4.08 17.01 -6.96
N ASP A 358 -3.18 16.46 -7.76
CA ASP A 358 -1.74 16.59 -7.49
C ASP A 358 -1.26 18.03 -7.78
N PRO A 359 -0.03 18.42 -7.39
CA PRO A 359 0.51 19.75 -7.69
C PRO A 359 0.68 20.06 -9.19
N SER A 360 0.65 19.04 -10.06
CA SER A 360 0.65 19.20 -11.52
C SER A 360 -0.76 19.46 -12.09
N GLY A 361 -1.80 19.45 -11.25
CA GLY A 361 -3.20 19.66 -11.63
C GLY A 361 -3.92 18.41 -12.13
N ASN A 362 -3.29 17.22 -12.08
CA ASN A 362 -3.94 15.97 -12.45
C ASN A 362 -4.92 15.56 -11.36
N THR A 363 -6.10 15.06 -11.75
CA THR A 363 -7.12 14.65 -10.78
C THR A 363 -6.76 13.32 -10.13
N VAL A 364 -6.66 13.30 -8.79
CA VAL A 364 -6.31 12.12 -7.99
C VAL A 364 -7.56 11.62 -7.28
N ILE A 365 -8.00 10.41 -7.65
CA ILE A 365 -9.08 9.72 -6.93
C ILE A 365 -8.46 8.81 -5.86
N LEU A 366 -8.63 9.21 -4.60
CA LEU A 366 -8.21 8.43 -3.43
C LEU A 366 -9.15 7.24 -3.24
N LYS A 367 -8.57 6.03 -3.20
CA LYS A 367 -9.24 4.74 -3.12
C LYS A 367 -8.49 3.87 -2.12
N GLY A 368 -9.19 3.40 -1.09
CA GLY A 368 -8.54 2.78 0.05
C GLY A 368 -9.47 1.97 0.94
N ALA A 369 -8.92 1.58 2.08
CA ALA A 369 -9.65 0.98 3.19
C ALA A 369 -9.15 1.59 4.51
N ALA A 370 -9.99 1.53 5.53
CA ALA A 370 -9.61 1.94 6.87
C ALA A 370 -8.95 0.80 7.66
N ILE A 371 -7.88 1.11 8.39
CA ILE A 371 -7.30 0.21 9.41
C ILE A 371 -7.98 0.38 10.79
N GLY A 372 -9.31 0.49 10.78
CA GLY A 372 -10.12 0.40 12.01
C GLY A 372 -9.87 -0.91 12.73
N GLY A 373 -9.93 -0.90 14.06
CA GLY A 373 -9.50 -2.02 14.90
C GLY A 373 -8.06 -1.94 15.40
N MET A 374 -7.23 -1.07 14.80
CA MET A 374 -5.87 -0.78 15.28
C MET A 374 -5.87 0.32 16.35
N LEU A 375 -5.55 1.57 15.98
CA LEU A 375 -5.41 2.70 16.93
C LEU A 375 -6.74 3.30 17.39
N ASN A 376 -7.85 2.81 16.86
CA ASN A 376 -9.18 2.93 17.42
C ASN A 376 -9.82 1.54 17.35
N MET A 377 -9.97 0.87 18.49
CA MET A 377 -10.46 -0.51 18.52
C MET A 377 -11.99 -0.54 18.50
N GLU A 378 -12.57 -1.57 17.87
CA GLU A 378 -14.01 -1.81 17.98
C GLU A 378 -14.35 -3.27 18.26
N ASN A 379 -15.49 -3.44 18.92
CA ASN A 379 -15.97 -4.70 19.48
C ASN A 379 -16.18 -5.77 18.40
N PHE A 380 -16.79 -5.46 17.26
CA PHE A 380 -16.99 -6.43 16.17
C PHE A 380 -15.68 -6.73 15.41
N ILE A 381 -14.76 -5.76 15.33
CA ILE A 381 -13.52 -5.90 14.58
C ILE A 381 -12.55 -6.89 15.24
N THR A 382 -12.41 -6.80 16.57
CA THR A 382 -11.42 -7.58 17.35
C THR A 382 -12.04 -8.61 18.30
N GLY A 383 -13.37 -8.70 18.35
CA GLY A 383 -14.13 -9.77 19.00
C GLY A 383 -14.65 -9.48 20.41
N TYR A 384 -14.22 -8.39 21.07
CA TYR A 384 -14.70 -8.00 22.40
C TYR A 384 -16.15 -7.48 22.39
N ALA A 385 -16.69 -7.11 23.56
CA ALA A 385 -18.03 -6.53 23.72
C ALA A 385 -17.94 -5.15 24.39
N GLY A 386 -18.78 -4.19 23.97
CA GLY A 386 -18.77 -2.84 24.52
C GLY A 386 -17.66 -1.96 23.95
N HIS A 387 -16.83 -1.39 24.83
CA HIS A 387 -15.98 -0.22 24.56
C HIS A 387 -14.49 -0.51 24.70
N GLU A 388 -13.64 0.17 23.94
CA GLU A 388 -12.18 -0.04 23.94
C GLU A 388 -11.58 0.21 25.34
N HIS A 389 -11.98 1.30 26.02
CA HIS A 389 -11.45 1.59 27.36
C HIS A 389 -11.83 0.54 28.40
N GLN A 390 -13.06 -0.01 28.32
CA GLN A 390 -13.51 -1.10 29.18
C GLN A 390 -12.72 -2.37 28.89
N HIS A 391 -12.56 -2.75 27.62
CA HIS A 391 -11.78 -3.91 27.22
C HIS A 391 -10.31 -3.81 27.68
N ARG A 392 -9.65 -2.66 27.47
CA ARG A 392 -8.27 -2.43 27.94
C ARG A 392 -8.16 -2.53 29.46
N GLN A 393 -9.06 -1.90 30.22
CA GLN A 393 -9.09 -1.99 31.68
C GLN A 393 -9.27 -3.43 32.16
N GLN A 394 -10.21 -4.17 31.59
CA GLN A 394 -10.52 -5.54 31.99
C GLN A 394 -9.37 -6.52 31.70
N MET A 395 -8.65 -6.32 30.60
CA MET A 395 -7.42 -7.07 30.30
C MET A 395 -6.32 -6.77 31.34
N VAL A 396 -6.13 -5.51 31.74
CA VAL A 396 -5.18 -5.12 32.80
C VAL A 396 -5.57 -5.75 34.15
N GLU A 397 -6.84 -5.70 34.55
CA GLU A 397 -7.35 -6.26 35.81
C GLU A 397 -7.18 -7.79 35.90
N VAL A 398 -7.24 -8.50 34.78
CA VAL A 398 -7.17 -9.97 34.73
C VAL A 398 -5.75 -10.49 34.50
N MET A 399 -5.01 -9.88 33.57
CA MET A 399 -3.68 -10.35 33.14
C MET A 399 -2.52 -9.68 33.88
N GLY A 400 -2.75 -8.50 34.45
CA GLY A 400 -1.73 -7.58 34.93
C GLY A 400 -1.20 -6.67 33.80
N GLU A 401 -0.90 -5.43 34.16
CA GLU A 401 -0.38 -4.34 33.31
C GLU A 401 0.70 -4.82 32.31
N GLU A 402 1.79 -5.41 32.81
CA GLU A 402 2.93 -5.88 32.00
C GLU A 402 2.59 -6.94 30.93
N LYS A 403 1.48 -7.70 31.09
CA LYS A 403 0.98 -8.64 30.07
C LYS A 403 -0.03 -7.98 29.14
N ALA A 404 -0.91 -7.11 29.66
CA ALA A 404 -1.92 -6.43 28.88
C ALA A 404 -1.29 -5.44 27.88
N ASP A 405 -0.31 -4.64 28.34
CA ASP A 405 0.45 -3.73 27.47
C ASP A 405 1.17 -4.50 26.37
N PHE A 406 1.85 -5.60 26.72
CA PHE A 406 2.51 -6.48 25.76
C PHE A 406 1.51 -7.04 24.73
N PHE A 407 0.36 -7.54 25.16
CA PHE A 407 -0.68 -8.03 24.25
C PHE A 407 -1.16 -6.93 23.29
N PHE A 408 -1.46 -5.73 23.79
CA PHE A 408 -1.93 -4.63 22.93
C PHE A 408 -0.85 -4.09 22.00
N ASP A 409 0.40 -3.92 22.44
CA ASP A 409 1.51 -3.49 21.57
C ASP A 409 1.76 -4.50 20.44
N ARG A 410 1.66 -5.80 20.73
CA ARG A 410 1.82 -6.87 19.73
C ARG A 410 0.63 -6.92 18.77
N LEU A 411 -0.59 -6.77 19.27
CA LEU A 411 -1.81 -6.66 18.46
C LEU A 411 -1.71 -5.47 17.49
N LEU A 412 -1.37 -4.28 17.98
CA LEU A 412 -1.18 -3.08 17.17
C LEU A 412 -0.07 -3.26 16.13
N TYR A 413 1.09 -3.79 16.53
CA TYR A 413 2.23 -4.01 15.63
C TYR A 413 1.88 -4.95 14.45
N HIS A 414 1.13 -6.01 14.72
CA HIS A 414 0.75 -7.03 13.73
C HIS A 414 -0.56 -6.71 12.99
N PHE A 415 -1.32 -5.70 13.40
CA PHE A 415 -2.52 -5.26 12.68
C PHE A 415 -2.17 -4.63 11.33
N PHE A 416 -1.09 -3.84 11.27
CA PHE A 416 -0.60 -3.20 10.04
C PHE A 416 0.94 -3.21 9.92
N THR A 417 1.41 -3.71 8.78
CA THR A 417 2.82 -3.97 8.45
C THR A 417 3.09 -3.71 6.97
N ASP A 418 4.36 -3.74 6.56
CA ASP A 418 4.76 -3.65 5.14
C ASP A 418 4.10 -4.68 4.22
N SER A 419 3.76 -5.89 4.70
CA SER A 419 3.01 -6.87 3.89
C SER A 419 1.54 -6.49 3.68
N ASP A 420 0.94 -5.78 4.63
CA ASP A 420 -0.43 -5.27 4.50
C ASP A 420 -0.45 -4.11 3.49
N ALA A 421 0.50 -3.18 3.58
CA ALA A 421 0.63 -2.07 2.61
C ALA A 421 0.95 -2.55 1.19
N ALA A 422 1.85 -3.51 1.04
CA ALA A 422 2.11 -4.15 -0.26
C ALA A 422 0.84 -4.79 -0.86
N TYR A 423 -0.06 -5.31 -0.02
CA TYR A 423 -1.35 -5.86 -0.46
C TYR A 423 -2.35 -4.77 -0.89
N PHE A 424 -2.39 -3.61 -0.22
CA PHE A 424 -3.16 -2.44 -0.70
C PHE A 424 -2.68 -2.00 -2.10
N ALA A 425 -1.36 -1.86 -2.28
CA ALA A 425 -0.77 -1.49 -3.57
C ALA A 425 -1.06 -2.52 -4.67
N LEU A 426 -0.99 -3.83 -4.34
CA LEU A 426 -1.35 -4.93 -5.24
C LEU A 426 -2.82 -4.87 -5.71
N LEU A 427 -3.73 -4.40 -4.85
CA LEU A 427 -5.15 -4.20 -5.20
C LEU A 427 -5.43 -2.89 -5.98
N GLY A 428 -4.39 -2.10 -6.30
CA GLY A 428 -4.55 -0.80 -6.95
C GLY A 428 -5.19 0.27 -6.06
N LEU A 429 -5.15 0.08 -4.74
CA LEU A 429 -5.47 1.11 -3.75
C LEU A 429 -4.28 2.07 -3.60
N ASN A 430 -4.56 3.33 -3.33
CA ASN A 430 -3.56 4.40 -3.20
C ASN A 430 -3.69 5.19 -1.89
N CYS A 431 -4.60 4.79 -0.99
CA CYS A 431 -4.91 5.51 0.24
C CYS A 431 -5.19 4.56 1.40
N ILE A 432 -4.81 4.94 2.61
CA ILE A 432 -5.17 4.29 3.87
C ILE A 432 -5.78 5.33 4.82
N ARG A 433 -7.00 5.09 5.29
CA ARG A 433 -7.58 5.85 6.41
C ARG A 433 -7.07 5.24 7.71
N ILE A 434 -6.56 6.08 8.60
CA ILE A 434 -5.97 5.67 9.89
C ILE A 434 -6.81 6.25 11.04
N PRO A 435 -7.87 5.54 11.48
CA PRO A 435 -8.60 5.85 12.71
C PRO A 435 -7.70 5.78 13.95
N PHE A 436 -7.71 6.81 14.79
CA PHE A 436 -7.03 6.80 16.08
C PHE A 436 -7.85 7.43 17.23
N ASN A 437 -7.71 6.83 18.41
CA ASN A 437 -8.32 7.23 19.66
C ASN A 437 -7.40 8.21 20.40
N TYR A 438 -7.92 9.37 20.84
CA TYR A 438 -7.12 10.42 21.52
C TYR A 438 -6.29 9.91 22.71
N ARG A 439 -6.69 8.82 23.38
CA ARG A 439 -5.99 8.28 24.57
C ARG A 439 -4.59 7.74 24.30
N HIS A 440 -4.26 7.44 23.04
CA HIS A 440 -2.87 7.14 22.64
C HIS A 440 -1.93 8.35 22.85
N PHE A 441 -2.48 9.57 22.87
CA PHE A 441 -1.76 10.84 22.94
C PHE A 441 -2.01 11.59 24.25
N ILE A 442 -3.21 11.48 24.82
CA ILE A 442 -3.67 12.30 25.93
C ILE A 442 -3.99 11.40 27.13
N ASP A 443 -3.67 11.90 28.33
CA ASP A 443 -4.32 11.42 29.55
C ASP A 443 -5.51 12.30 29.91
N ASP A 444 -6.56 11.73 30.51
CA ASP A 444 -7.67 12.52 31.03
C ASP A 444 -7.34 13.16 32.40
N MET A 445 -6.33 12.64 33.10
CA MET A 445 -5.83 13.19 34.37
C MET A 445 -4.61 14.10 34.22
N ASP A 446 -3.90 14.03 33.09
CA ASP A 446 -2.76 14.89 32.74
C ASP A 446 -2.82 15.28 31.24
N PRO A 447 -3.73 16.20 30.87
CA PRO A 447 -4.06 16.47 29.46
C PRO A 447 -3.07 17.36 28.72
N ASP A 448 -2.21 18.10 29.44
CA ASP A 448 -1.22 19.00 28.85
C ASP A 448 0.07 18.27 28.43
N ASN A 449 0.35 17.07 28.98
CA ASN A 449 1.53 16.27 28.68
C ASN A 449 1.23 15.18 27.63
N LEU A 450 1.45 15.51 26.35
CA LEU A 450 1.19 14.58 25.25
C LEU A 450 2.16 13.38 25.24
N LYS A 451 1.58 12.17 25.16
CA LYS A 451 2.25 10.87 25.13
C LYS A 451 2.94 10.66 23.77
N LYS A 452 4.27 10.55 23.76
CA LYS A 452 5.07 10.26 22.55
C LYS A 452 4.63 8.99 21.83
N SER A 453 4.18 7.97 22.57
CA SER A 453 3.70 6.69 22.04
C SER A 453 2.61 6.80 20.98
N GLY A 454 1.73 7.80 21.06
CA GLY A 454 0.70 8.01 20.02
C GLY A 454 1.30 8.44 18.68
N PHE A 455 2.30 9.32 18.72
CA PHE A 455 3.05 9.74 17.53
C PHE A 455 3.86 8.58 16.97
N ASP A 456 4.55 7.81 17.82
CA ASP A 456 5.35 6.66 17.40
C ASP A 456 4.53 5.59 16.65
N TRP A 457 3.25 5.41 17.02
CA TRP A 457 2.33 4.53 16.32
C TRP A 457 1.84 5.09 14.97
N LEU A 458 1.52 6.39 14.88
CA LEU A 458 1.15 7.01 13.61
C LEU A 458 2.34 7.11 12.65
N ASP A 459 3.51 7.53 13.14
CA ASP A 459 4.77 7.59 12.38
C ASP A 459 5.10 6.23 11.77
N ARG A 460 4.99 5.14 12.53
CA ARG A 460 5.15 3.79 12.00
C ARG A 460 4.22 3.51 10.81
N CYS A 461 2.95 3.89 10.89
CA CYS A 461 1.99 3.67 9.80
C CYS A 461 2.28 4.57 8.59
N VAL A 462 2.64 5.83 8.81
CA VAL A 462 3.00 6.79 7.75
C VAL A 462 4.30 6.38 7.04
N ASP A 463 5.31 5.93 7.77
CA ASP A 463 6.56 5.37 7.24
C ASP A 463 6.31 4.15 6.36
N ILE A 464 5.35 3.28 6.74
CA ILE A 464 4.91 2.17 5.89
C ILE A 464 4.23 2.73 4.63
N CYS A 465 3.24 3.61 4.75
CA CYS A 465 2.54 4.19 3.60
C CYS A 465 3.50 4.81 2.58
N GLY A 466 4.49 5.59 3.05
CA GLY A 466 5.53 6.18 2.20
C GLY A 466 6.40 5.14 1.46
N ARG A 467 6.80 4.04 2.13
CA ARG A 467 7.57 2.96 1.48
C ARG A 467 6.82 2.23 0.36
N HIS A 468 5.49 2.23 0.39
CA HIS A 468 4.64 1.53 -0.59
C HIS A 468 3.89 2.49 -1.53
N ASN A 469 4.24 3.78 -1.55
CA ASN A 469 3.61 4.83 -2.36
C ASN A 469 2.08 4.91 -2.15
N LEU A 470 1.66 4.87 -0.88
CA LEU A 470 0.27 5.05 -0.45
C LEU A 470 0.14 6.38 0.31
N TYR A 471 -0.98 7.08 0.11
CA TYR A 471 -1.34 8.22 0.94
C TYR A 471 -1.95 7.77 2.29
N ALA A 472 -1.75 8.56 3.33
CA ALA A 472 -2.41 8.40 4.62
C ALA A 472 -3.42 9.53 4.88
N VAL A 473 -4.64 9.18 5.32
CA VAL A 473 -5.60 10.12 5.91
C VAL A 473 -5.65 9.85 7.41
N LEU A 474 -5.19 10.81 8.21
CA LEU A 474 -5.16 10.70 9.68
C LEU A 474 -6.55 11.07 10.23
N ASP A 475 -7.20 10.16 10.96
CA ASP A 475 -8.59 10.29 11.40
C ASP A 475 -8.73 10.27 12.93
N LEU A 476 -9.11 11.41 13.52
CA LEU A 476 -9.34 11.52 14.96
C LEU A 476 -10.73 10.93 15.29
N HIS A 477 -10.72 9.62 15.48
CA HIS A 477 -11.92 8.78 15.48
C HIS A 477 -12.64 8.77 16.84
N ALA A 478 -11.92 9.04 17.93
CA ALA A 478 -12.48 9.27 19.26
C ALA A 478 -11.80 10.46 19.95
N VAL A 479 -12.60 11.36 20.54
CA VAL A 479 -12.16 12.59 21.22
C VAL A 479 -12.49 12.61 22.73
N PRO A 480 -11.84 13.47 23.55
CA PRO A 480 -12.29 13.76 24.91
C PRO A 480 -13.80 14.03 24.96
N GLY A 481 -14.51 13.51 25.96
CA GLY A 481 -15.96 13.70 26.08
C GLY A 481 -16.85 12.99 25.05
N ARG A 482 -16.28 12.43 23.97
CA ARG A 482 -16.98 11.68 22.89
C ARG A 482 -17.91 12.56 22.03
N GLN A 483 -17.72 12.51 20.72
CA GLN A 483 -18.43 13.33 19.72
C GLN A 483 -19.78 12.76 19.29
N ASN A 484 -19.97 11.46 19.49
CA ASN A 484 -21.23 10.77 19.32
C ASN A 484 -21.52 9.89 20.55
N GLN A 485 -22.44 8.94 20.46
CA GLN A 485 -22.84 8.14 21.61
C GLN A 485 -22.51 6.64 21.47
N ASP A 486 -21.98 6.20 20.33
CA ASP A 486 -21.74 4.78 19.98
C ASP A 486 -20.29 4.33 20.23
N TRP A 487 -20.08 3.01 20.15
CA TRP A 487 -18.88 2.32 20.65
C TRP A 487 -17.58 2.72 19.94
N HIS A 488 -17.66 3.07 18.66
CA HIS A 488 -16.52 3.46 17.81
C HIS A 488 -15.91 4.81 18.23
N SER A 489 -16.70 5.74 18.80
CA SER A 489 -16.17 6.92 19.50
C SER A 489 -15.61 6.60 20.89
N ASP A 490 -15.64 5.33 21.32
CA ASP A 490 -15.35 4.83 22.67
C ASP A 490 -16.26 5.44 23.77
N SER A 491 -17.55 5.59 23.45
CA SER A 491 -18.56 6.17 24.34
C SER A 491 -19.37 5.14 25.14
N GLY A 492 -18.90 4.83 26.34
CA GLY A 492 -19.69 4.11 27.36
C GLY A 492 -20.91 4.88 27.90
N LEU A 493 -21.26 6.03 27.31
CA LEU A 493 -22.32 6.94 27.74
C LEU A 493 -23.41 7.09 26.66
N SER A 494 -24.67 7.20 27.09
CA SER A 494 -25.80 7.44 26.19
C SER A 494 -25.90 8.88 25.65
N ARG A 495 -24.84 9.69 25.76
CA ARG A 495 -24.81 11.11 25.37
C ARG A 495 -23.37 11.59 25.12
N ALA A 496 -23.20 12.34 24.04
CA ALA A 496 -21.93 12.94 23.61
C ALA A 496 -21.60 14.17 24.46
N ALA A 497 -20.65 14.07 25.39
CA ALA A 497 -20.32 15.16 26.31
C ALA A 497 -19.39 16.22 25.66
N PHE A 498 -18.69 15.88 24.57
CA PHE A 498 -17.87 16.80 23.78
C PHE A 498 -18.61 18.09 23.41
N TRP A 499 -19.91 18.00 23.11
CA TRP A 499 -20.71 19.17 22.74
C TRP A 499 -21.00 20.12 23.91
N ASP A 500 -20.99 19.65 25.16
CA ASP A 500 -21.36 20.48 26.32
C ASP A 500 -20.15 21.07 27.07
N PHE A 501 -18.97 20.44 27.00
CA PHE A 501 -17.78 20.90 27.70
C PHE A 501 -16.72 21.47 26.74
N LYS A 502 -16.41 22.77 26.89
CA LYS A 502 -15.40 23.46 26.07
C LYS A 502 -14.00 22.86 26.25
N ASP A 503 -13.66 22.36 27.43
CA ASP A 503 -12.41 21.61 27.71
C ASP A 503 -12.16 20.53 26.65
N HIS A 504 -13.16 19.68 26.43
CA HIS A 504 -13.04 18.54 25.54
C HIS A 504 -12.82 18.97 24.07
N GLN A 505 -13.50 20.05 23.66
CA GLN A 505 -13.33 20.69 22.36
C GLN A 505 -11.96 21.36 22.18
N ASP A 506 -11.44 21.96 23.25
CA ASP A 506 -10.13 22.61 23.25
C ASP A 506 -9.01 21.57 23.19
N ARG A 507 -9.13 20.47 23.94
CA ARG A 507 -8.16 19.36 23.98
C ARG A 507 -8.07 18.59 22.66
N ALA A 508 -9.19 18.39 21.96
CA ALA A 508 -9.18 17.86 20.59
C ALA A 508 -8.45 18.81 19.62
N ILE A 509 -8.62 20.13 19.77
CA ILE A 509 -7.88 21.13 18.98
C ILE A 509 -6.39 21.17 19.38
N GLN A 510 -6.04 21.06 20.66
CA GLN A 510 -4.64 20.98 21.12
C GLN A 510 -3.92 19.76 20.52
N LEU A 511 -4.58 18.59 20.49
CA LEU A 511 -4.05 17.39 19.82
C LEU A 511 -3.85 17.65 18.32
N TRP A 512 -4.84 18.21 17.63
CA TRP A 512 -4.71 18.55 16.21
C TRP A 512 -3.60 19.55 15.91
N LYS A 513 -3.36 20.53 16.78
CA LYS A 513 -2.23 21.46 16.66
C LYS A 513 -0.88 20.75 16.81
N ALA A 514 -0.78 19.77 17.70
CA ALA A 514 0.44 18.96 17.86
C ALA A 514 0.68 18.05 16.64
N LEU A 515 -0.36 17.34 16.17
CA LEU A 515 -0.31 16.53 14.96
C LEU A 515 0.06 17.36 13.72
N ALA A 516 -0.57 18.52 13.52
CA ALA A 516 -0.23 19.43 12.42
C ALA A 516 1.19 20.02 12.55
N THR A 517 1.71 20.21 13.77
CA THR A 517 3.11 20.63 13.98
C THR A 517 4.10 19.53 13.60
N HIS A 518 3.73 18.27 13.83
CA HIS A 518 4.56 17.08 13.62
C HIS A 518 4.55 16.63 12.15
N TYR A 519 3.39 16.64 11.49
CA TYR A 519 3.22 16.15 10.11
C TYR A 519 3.33 17.22 9.02
N LYS A 520 3.49 18.52 9.35
CA LYS A 520 3.57 19.58 8.33
C LYS A 520 4.62 19.29 7.26
N GLY A 521 4.20 19.31 5.99
CA GLY A 521 5.05 19.04 4.84
C GLY A 521 5.43 17.56 4.64
N ASN A 522 4.94 16.63 5.47
CA ASN A 522 5.07 15.19 5.21
C ASN A 522 4.09 14.77 4.12
N THR A 523 4.60 14.70 2.90
CA THR A 523 3.83 14.49 1.66
C THR A 523 3.09 13.15 1.57
N VAL A 524 3.37 12.20 2.47
CA VAL A 524 2.59 10.95 2.58
C VAL A 524 1.18 11.24 3.11
N ILE A 525 0.97 12.34 3.84
CA ILE A 525 -0.33 12.73 4.37
C ILE A 525 -1.19 13.37 3.27
N ALA A 526 -2.28 12.72 2.87
CA ALA A 526 -3.31 13.35 2.04
C ALA A 526 -4.12 14.37 2.84
N GLY A 527 -4.33 14.15 4.14
CA GLY A 527 -4.97 15.13 5.01
C GLY A 527 -5.41 14.66 6.38
N TYR A 528 -6.09 15.56 7.08
CA TYR A 528 -6.52 15.44 8.47
C TYR A 528 -8.05 15.35 8.56
N ASN A 529 -8.60 14.17 8.89
CA ASN A 529 -10.01 13.97 9.14
C ASN A 529 -10.33 14.36 10.59
N LEU A 530 -10.80 15.60 10.75
CA LEU A 530 -10.72 16.32 12.02
C LEU A 530 -11.57 15.72 13.14
N LEU A 531 -12.66 15.01 12.80
CA LEU A 531 -13.60 14.44 13.76
C LEU A 531 -14.51 13.40 13.09
N ASN A 532 -14.34 12.11 13.39
CA ASN A 532 -15.21 11.07 12.85
C ASN A 532 -16.66 11.16 13.36
N GLU A 533 -17.64 10.96 12.48
CA GLU A 533 -19.07 10.73 12.77
C GLU A 533 -19.64 11.55 13.95
N PRO A 534 -19.64 12.90 13.89
CA PRO A 534 -20.23 13.72 14.93
C PRO A 534 -21.76 13.55 15.01
N ALA A 535 -22.30 13.63 16.23
CA ALA A 535 -23.73 13.57 16.51
C ALA A 535 -24.18 14.68 17.47
N ASP A 536 -24.05 15.93 17.02
CA ASP A 536 -24.48 17.14 17.73
C ASP A 536 -26.00 17.32 17.65
N GLU A 537 -26.67 17.20 18.82
CA GLU A 537 -28.12 17.38 18.94
C GLU A 537 -28.59 18.83 18.84
N THR A 538 -27.70 19.83 18.88
CA THR A 538 -28.09 21.25 18.93
C THR A 538 -28.46 21.83 17.58
N LYS A 539 -29.44 22.74 17.57
CA LYS A 539 -30.08 23.21 16.34
C LYS A 539 -29.61 24.58 15.86
N THR A 540 -29.51 24.72 14.55
CA THR A 540 -29.32 26.00 13.85
C THR A 540 -30.57 26.86 13.94
N SER A 541 -30.47 28.13 13.53
CA SER A 541 -31.65 29.00 13.32
C SER A 541 -32.63 28.45 12.27
N SER A 542 -32.14 27.66 11.31
CA SER A 542 -32.94 26.90 10.34
C SER A 542 -33.54 25.59 10.90
N GLY A 543 -33.21 25.21 12.13
CA GLY A 543 -33.79 24.05 12.82
C GLY A 543 -33.13 22.69 12.53
N HIS A 544 -32.06 22.68 11.74
CA HIS A 544 -31.22 21.50 11.45
C HIS A 544 -30.23 21.24 12.60
N HIS A 545 -29.87 19.97 12.84
CA HIS A 545 -28.95 19.59 13.91
C HIS A 545 -27.50 19.75 13.46
N GLY A 546 -26.61 20.32 14.30
CA GLY A 546 -25.19 20.55 14.00
C GLY A 546 -24.64 21.94 14.35
N ALA A 547 -25.34 22.73 15.18
CA ALA A 547 -25.00 24.14 15.41
C ALA A 547 -23.79 24.40 16.33
N LYS A 548 -23.35 23.40 17.11
CA LYS A 548 -22.05 23.41 17.80
C LYS A 548 -20.97 22.78 16.93
N LEU A 549 -21.30 21.75 16.14
CA LEU A 549 -20.37 21.10 15.21
C LEU A 549 -19.71 22.11 14.26
N VAL A 550 -20.52 22.91 13.55
CA VAL A 550 -20.02 23.93 12.62
C VAL A 550 -19.08 24.91 13.31
N LYS A 551 -19.48 25.41 14.49
CA LYS A 551 -18.66 26.34 15.31
C LYS A 551 -17.40 25.70 15.88
N TRP A 552 -17.34 24.38 15.97
CA TRP A 552 -16.12 23.68 16.34
C TRP A 552 -15.19 23.54 15.12
N TYR A 553 -15.71 23.15 13.94
CA TYR A 553 -14.91 23.14 12.71
C TYR A 553 -14.35 24.52 12.35
N GLU A 554 -15.13 25.60 12.45
CA GLU A 554 -14.68 27.00 12.30
C GLU A 554 -13.50 27.38 13.21
N ARG A 555 -13.34 26.69 14.36
CA ARG A 555 -12.23 26.89 15.29
C ARG A 555 -11.07 25.94 15.01
N ALA A 556 -11.37 24.68 14.72
CA ALA A 556 -10.37 23.64 14.47
C ALA A 556 -9.61 23.91 13.16
N GLU A 557 -10.31 24.25 12.08
CA GLU A 557 -9.72 24.65 10.79
C GLU A 557 -8.71 25.79 11.01
N LYS A 558 -9.14 26.91 11.59
CA LYS A 558 -8.28 28.07 11.81
C LYS A 558 -7.04 27.77 12.65
N GLU A 559 -7.19 26.99 13.71
CA GLU A 559 -6.08 26.66 14.63
C GLU A 559 -5.10 25.64 14.02
N VAL A 560 -5.57 24.74 13.15
CA VAL A 560 -4.74 23.83 12.33
C VAL A 560 -4.05 24.59 11.20
N ARG A 561 -4.80 25.38 10.41
CA ARG A 561 -4.31 26.18 9.28
C ARG A 561 -3.28 27.25 9.67
N ALA A 562 -3.33 27.74 10.91
CA ALA A 562 -2.30 28.62 11.47
C ALA A 562 -0.93 27.93 11.65
N ILE A 563 -0.89 26.60 11.62
CA ILE A 563 0.33 25.77 11.69
C ILE A 563 0.60 25.17 10.31
N ASP A 564 -0.36 24.42 9.77
CA ASP A 564 -0.29 23.68 8.51
C ASP A 564 -1.35 24.20 7.51
N PRO A 565 -0.98 25.13 6.61
CA PRO A 565 -1.89 25.65 5.60
C PRO A 565 -2.14 24.67 4.44
N ASP A 566 -1.35 23.61 4.31
CA ASP A 566 -1.10 22.94 3.03
C ASP A 566 -1.87 21.61 2.89
N HIS A 567 -1.86 20.74 3.91
CA HIS A 567 -2.57 19.45 3.84
C HIS A 567 -4.11 19.61 3.86
N MET A 568 -4.86 18.80 3.12
CA MET A 568 -6.33 18.88 3.10
C MET A 568 -6.94 18.59 4.47
N ILE A 569 -8.09 19.20 4.79
CA ILE A 569 -8.90 18.83 5.97
C ILE A 569 -10.15 18.07 5.52
N PHE A 570 -10.42 16.91 6.14
CA PHE A 570 -11.57 16.07 5.85
C PHE A 570 -12.65 16.29 6.92
N ILE A 571 -13.86 16.66 6.48
CA ILE A 571 -14.92 17.26 7.30
C ILE A 571 -16.18 16.39 7.28
N ASP A 572 -16.43 15.65 8.36
CA ASP A 572 -17.60 14.77 8.49
C ASP A 572 -18.90 15.54 8.68
N GLY A 573 -19.94 15.06 8.01
CA GLY A 573 -21.32 15.52 8.22
C GLY A 573 -21.84 15.18 9.62
N ASN A 574 -22.85 15.93 10.09
CA ASN A 574 -23.48 15.63 11.37
C ASN A 574 -24.37 14.38 11.26
N THR A 575 -24.77 13.84 12.42
CA THR A 575 -25.63 12.66 12.52
C THR A 575 -24.98 11.44 11.86
N TYR A 576 -23.76 11.12 12.28
CA TYR A 576 -22.99 9.97 11.78
C TYR A 576 -22.75 10.11 10.26
N ALA A 577 -22.04 11.18 9.88
CA ALA A 577 -21.64 11.51 8.49
C ALA A 577 -22.77 11.51 7.43
N MET A 578 -24.03 11.70 7.85
CA MET A 578 -25.22 11.56 6.97
C MET A 578 -26.04 12.84 6.76
N ASP A 579 -25.74 13.95 7.44
CA ASP A 579 -26.49 15.21 7.36
C ASP A 579 -25.60 16.47 7.34
N PHE A 580 -25.59 17.17 6.19
CA PHE A 580 -24.87 18.43 5.99
C PHE A 580 -25.77 19.67 6.05
N ARG A 581 -27.08 19.55 6.33
CA ARG A 581 -28.03 20.70 6.25
C ARG A 581 -27.82 21.80 7.29
N ALA A 582 -26.90 21.59 8.26
CA ALA A 582 -26.49 22.61 9.21
C ALA A 582 -25.27 23.42 8.78
N PHE A 583 -24.55 23.00 7.74
CA PHE A 583 -23.27 23.59 7.32
C PHE A 583 -23.45 24.97 6.66
N PRO A 584 -22.42 25.84 6.73
CA PRO A 584 -22.48 27.19 6.20
C PRO A 584 -22.54 27.22 4.67
N GLU A 585 -23.03 28.34 4.13
CA GLU A 585 -23.14 28.56 2.68
C GLU A 585 -21.79 28.53 1.96
N ASN A 586 -20.75 29.02 2.63
CA ASN A 586 -19.36 28.97 2.16
C ASN A 586 -18.65 27.75 2.78
N PRO A 587 -18.11 26.82 1.98
CA PRO A 587 -17.24 25.75 2.48
C PRO A 587 -15.94 26.26 3.12
N LEU A 588 -15.26 25.38 3.85
CA LEU A 588 -13.91 25.63 4.35
C LEU A 588 -12.87 25.53 3.20
N PRO A 589 -11.78 26.32 3.24
CA PRO A 589 -10.75 26.30 2.20
C PRO A 589 -9.87 25.05 2.28
N ASN A 590 -9.51 24.51 1.10
CA ASN A 590 -8.71 23.28 0.97
C ASN A 590 -9.25 22.14 1.84
N ALA A 591 -10.54 21.84 1.66
CA ALA A 591 -11.31 20.91 2.48
C ALA A 591 -12.09 19.91 1.62
N VAL A 592 -12.15 18.66 2.09
CA VAL A 592 -12.88 17.54 1.49
C VAL A 592 -14.02 17.17 2.44
N TYR A 593 -15.23 16.96 1.93
CA TYR A 593 -16.39 16.71 2.77
C TYR A 593 -16.74 15.21 2.81
N ALA A 594 -16.81 14.67 4.03
CA ALA A 594 -16.80 13.25 4.33
C ALA A 594 -18.20 12.73 4.71
N CYS A 595 -18.80 11.92 3.84
CA CYS A 595 -20.04 11.20 4.13
C CYS A 595 -19.79 9.71 4.33
N HIS A 596 -20.65 9.01 5.07
CA HIS A 596 -20.61 7.55 5.18
C HIS A 596 -21.82 6.90 4.49
N ASP A 597 -21.56 6.03 3.53
CA ASP A 597 -22.56 5.41 2.67
C ASP A 597 -22.91 3.96 3.01
N TYR A 598 -23.14 3.68 4.29
CA TYR A 598 -23.81 2.45 4.70
C TYR A 598 -25.23 2.33 4.13
N SER A 599 -25.56 1.10 3.73
CA SER A 599 -26.86 0.69 3.18
C SER A 599 -27.41 -0.49 3.98
N PHE A 600 -28.69 -0.42 4.39
CA PHE A 600 -29.36 -1.49 5.14
C PHE A 600 -29.37 -2.84 4.41
N TYR A 601 -29.26 -2.83 3.08
CA TYR A 601 -29.11 -4.03 2.24
C TYR A 601 -27.85 -4.85 2.53
N GLY A 602 -26.84 -4.25 3.16
CA GLY A 602 -25.58 -4.91 3.52
C GLY A 602 -25.58 -5.60 4.88
N PHE A 603 -26.57 -5.36 5.73
CA PHE A 603 -26.58 -5.83 7.12
C PHE A 603 -27.26 -7.21 7.28
N PRO A 604 -27.09 -7.90 8.42
CA PRO A 604 -27.76 -9.18 8.67
C PRO A 604 -29.28 -9.08 8.84
N LEU A 605 -29.79 -7.93 9.27
CA LEU A 605 -31.21 -7.72 9.60
C LEU A 605 -31.86 -6.74 8.59
N GLY A 606 -32.68 -7.26 7.67
CA GLY A 606 -33.44 -6.41 6.75
C GLY A 606 -33.94 -7.12 5.50
N GLU A 607 -34.31 -6.31 4.51
CA GLU A 607 -34.52 -6.68 3.11
C GLU A 607 -33.14 -6.99 2.49
N GLN A 608 -33.00 -8.09 1.73
CA GLN A 608 -31.74 -8.41 1.03
C GLN A 608 -31.65 -7.71 -0.34
N TYR A 609 -30.43 -7.51 -0.82
CA TYR A 609 -30.19 -6.99 -2.17
C TYR A 609 -30.43 -8.07 -3.25
N GLU A 610 -31.31 -7.77 -4.20
CA GLU A 610 -31.58 -8.60 -5.39
C GLU A 610 -31.23 -7.84 -6.69
N GLY A 611 -30.75 -6.59 -6.60
CA GLY A 611 -30.33 -5.78 -7.75
C GLY A 611 -31.45 -5.20 -8.61
N THR A 612 -32.67 -5.05 -8.06
CA THR A 612 -33.82 -4.52 -8.80
C THR A 612 -33.72 -3.01 -9.03
N ASP A 613 -34.36 -2.51 -10.10
CA ASP A 613 -34.40 -1.08 -10.42
C ASP A 613 -34.84 -0.19 -9.24
N GLU A 614 -35.77 -0.67 -8.40
CA GLU A 614 -36.22 0.02 -7.19
C GLU A 614 -35.11 0.10 -6.13
N GLN A 615 -34.41 -1.01 -5.87
CA GLN A 615 -33.29 -1.05 -4.93
C GLN A 615 -32.13 -0.16 -5.41
N ASN A 616 -31.78 -0.22 -6.70
CA ASN A 616 -30.68 0.54 -7.29
C ASN A 616 -31.01 2.05 -7.29
N THR A 617 -32.27 2.41 -7.61
CA THR A 617 -32.79 3.79 -7.46
C THR A 617 -32.74 4.28 -6.02
N LYS A 618 -33.07 3.41 -5.05
CA LYS A 618 -33.05 3.71 -3.60
C LYS A 618 -31.63 3.91 -3.07
N LEU A 619 -30.65 3.12 -3.55
CA LEU A 619 -29.21 3.31 -3.28
C LEU A 619 -28.74 4.67 -3.80
N ARG A 620 -28.91 4.94 -5.09
CA ARG A 620 -28.50 6.19 -5.74
C ARG A 620 -29.12 7.42 -5.08
N LYS A 621 -30.41 7.36 -4.73
CA LYS A 621 -31.12 8.42 -3.99
C LYS A 621 -30.66 8.57 -2.54
N SER A 622 -30.21 7.49 -1.89
CA SER A 622 -29.60 7.57 -0.55
C SER A 622 -28.26 8.29 -0.61
N PHE A 623 -27.40 7.93 -1.56
CA PHE A 623 -26.09 8.54 -1.76
C PHE A 623 -26.19 10.03 -2.09
N GLU A 624 -26.95 10.40 -3.13
CA GLU A 624 -27.09 11.81 -3.54
C GLU A 624 -27.74 12.69 -2.44
N ARG A 625 -28.59 12.13 -1.56
CA ARG A 625 -29.08 12.84 -0.36
C ARG A 625 -27.97 13.11 0.67
N LYS A 626 -26.96 12.25 0.77
CA LYS A 626 -25.81 12.45 1.66
C LYS A 626 -24.82 13.46 1.07
N VAL A 627 -24.57 13.41 -0.24
CA VAL A 627 -23.60 14.29 -0.94
C VAL A 627 -24.19 15.57 -1.52
N GLN A 628 -25.50 15.83 -1.34
CA GLN A 628 -26.20 17.01 -1.89
C GLN A 628 -25.44 18.33 -1.64
N PHE A 629 -24.94 18.55 -0.41
CA PHE A 629 -24.16 19.74 -0.06
C PHE A 629 -22.89 19.87 -0.92
N MET A 630 -22.15 18.77 -1.10
CA MET A 630 -20.90 18.76 -1.88
C MET A 630 -21.15 19.04 -3.36
N ARG A 631 -22.24 18.49 -3.92
CA ARG A 631 -22.69 18.79 -5.30
C ARG A 631 -23.12 20.26 -5.44
N GLU A 632 -23.91 20.78 -4.50
CA GLU A 632 -24.40 22.17 -4.51
C GLU A 632 -23.30 23.21 -4.30
N LYS A 633 -22.27 22.89 -3.51
CA LYS A 633 -21.12 23.78 -3.26
C LYS A 633 -19.91 23.52 -4.13
N ASN A 634 -19.97 22.53 -5.03
CA ASN A 634 -18.87 22.10 -5.91
C ASN A 634 -17.56 21.85 -5.13
N VAL A 635 -17.62 21.01 -4.09
CA VAL A 635 -16.44 20.60 -3.28
C VAL A 635 -16.23 19.08 -3.33
N PRO A 636 -15.00 18.57 -3.10
CA PRO A 636 -14.71 17.16 -3.25
C PRO A 636 -15.47 16.29 -2.25
N ILE A 637 -15.91 15.12 -2.73
CA ILE A 637 -16.59 14.09 -1.93
C ILE A 637 -15.57 13.04 -1.49
N TRP A 638 -15.59 12.70 -0.20
CA TRP A 638 -14.99 11.51 0.37
C TRP A 638 -16.09 10.63 0.96
N ASN A 639 -16.22 9.39 0.49
CA ASN A 639 -17.01 8.37 1.15
C ASN A 639 -16.11 7.63 2.15
N GLY A 640 -16.08 8.09 3.40
CA GLY A 640 -15.09 7.64 4.39
C GLY A 640 -15.31 6.22 4.90
N GLU A 641 -16.56 5.74 4.83
CA GLU A 641 -16.98 4.40 5.23
C GLU A 641 -18.18 3.93 4.41
N PHE A 642 -18.12 2.69 3.96
CA PHE A 642 -19.20 1.92 3.37
C PHE A 642 -18.79 0.44 3.39
N GLY A 643 -19.74 -0.45 3.09
CA GLY A 643 -19.50 -1.89 2.98
C GLY A 643 -20.66 -2.72 3.54
N PRO A 644 -20.83 -3.98 3.10
CA PRO A 644 -21.74 -4.94 3.71
C PRO A 644 -21.06 -5.73 4.85
N VAL A 645 -21.84 -6.26 5.78
CA VAL A 645 -21.39 -7.23 6.80
C VAL A 645 -21.73 -8.63 6.31
N TYR A 646 -20.73 -9.49 6.14
CA TYR A 646 -20.85 -10.86 5.63
C TYR A 646 -21.33 -11.86 6.69
N GLN A 647 -21.71 -13.06 6.24
CA GLN A 647 -22.03 -14.22 7.06
C GLN A 647 -20.91 -15.26 7.00
N ASN A 648 -20.81 -16.09 8.04
CA ASN A 648 -19.72 -17.04 8.20
C ASN A 648 -20.04 -18.35 7.48
N GLU A 649 -19.48 -18.54 6.29
CA GLU A 649 -19.76 -19.69 5.42
C GLU A 649 -19.38 -21.04 6.02
N HIS A 650 -18.44 -21.08 6.97
CA HIS A 650 -18.07 -22.31 7.69
C HIS A 650 -19.09 -22.70 8.77
N MET A 651 -19.81 -21.72 9.33
CA MET A 651 -20.83 -21.91 10.37
C MET A 651 -22.26 -22.03 9.81
N GLU A 652 -22.54 -21.33 8.70
CA GLU A 652 -23.89 -21.11 8.16
C GLU A 652 -24.11 -21.74 6.77
N GLY A 653 -23.03 -22.18 6.08
CA GLY A 653 -23.10 -22.98 4.85
C GLY A 653 -23.72 -22.26 3.65
N ASP A 654 -24.43 -23.03 2.80
CA ASP A 654 -24.98 -22.59 1.50
C ASP A 654 -25.80 -21.28 1.55
N GLU A 655 -26.51 -21.00 2.64
CA GLU A 655 -27.31 -19.77 2.77
C GLU A 655 -26.45 -18.52 3.04
N ALA A 656 -25.31 -18.69 3.72
CA ALA A 656 -24.31 -17.64 3.85
C ALA A 656 -23.65 -17.35 2.50
N ILE A 657 -23.27 -18.38 1.72
CA ILE A 657 -22.70 -18.21 0.37
C ILE A 657 -23.66 -17.42 -0.53
N LYS A 658 -24.96 -17.78 -0.53
CA LYS A 658 -26.00 -17.06 -1.30
C LYS A 658 -26.16 -15.61 -0.84
N THR A 659 -26.15 -15.36 0.47
CA THR A 659 -26.32 -14.00 1.00
C THR A 659 -25.06 -13.14 0.79
N ASN A 660 -23.87 -13.73 0.90
CA ASN A 660 -22.60 -13.07 0.62
C ASN A 660 -22.49 -12.72 -0.87
N ALA A 661 -22.94 -13.58 -1.79
CA ALA A 661 -23.04 -13.24 -3.22
C ALA A 661 -23.92 -11.99 -3.46
N LYS A 662 -25.06 -11.87 -2.79
CA LYS A 662 -25.91 -10.66 -2.83
C LYS A 662 -25.20 -9.42 -2.27
N ARG A 663 -24.43 -9.57 -1.19
CA ARG A 663 -23.62 -8.50 -0.59
C ARG A 663 -22.47 -8.05 -1.49
N PHE A 664 -21.82 -8.96 -2.21
CA PHE A 664 -20.83 -8.60 -3.24
C PHE A 664 -21.49 -7.85 -4.41
N ASN A 665 -22.68 -8.26 -4.85
CA ASN A 665 -23.43 -7.52 -5.89
C ASN A 665 -23.84 -6.11 -5.42
N LEU A 666 -24.20 -5.93 -4.14
CA LEU A 666 -24.47 -4.63 -3.53
C LEU A 666 -23.21 -3.75 -3.51
N LEU A 667 -22.08 -4.31 -3.07
CA LEU A 667 -20.80 -3.62 -3.05
C LEU A 667 -20.36 -3.18 -4.45
N GLN A 668 -20.62 -4.00 -5.47
CA GLN A 668 -20.37 -3.67 -6.88
C GLN A 668 -21.23 -2.48 -7.37
N GLU A 669 -22.52 -2.43 -7.03
CA GLU A 669 -23.37 -1.28 -7.39
C GLU A 669 -22.95 0.00 -6.65
N GLN A 670 -22.59 -0.07 -5.35
CA GLN A 670 -22.06 1.09 -4.63
C GLN A 670 -20.75 1.60 -5.25
N LEU A 671 -19.80 0.70 -5.56
CA LEU A 671 -18.57 1.05 -6.27
C LEU A 671 -18.81 1.57 -7.70
N ALA A 672 -19.89 1.15 -8.38
CA ALA A 672 -20.29 1.71 -9.66
C ALA A 672 -20.77 3.16 -9.51
N ILE A 673 -21.65 3.45 -8.54
CA ILE A 673 -22.14 4.81 -8.24
C ILE A 673 -20.98 5.77 -7.95
N TYR A 674 -19.97 5.32 -7.20
CA TYR A 674 -18.80 6.14 -6.87
C TYR A 674 -17.90 6.35 -8.10
N ARG A 675 -17.73 5.33 -8.95
CA ARG A 675 -16.97 5.42 -10.21
C ARG A 675 -17.66 6.28 -11.28
N GLU A 676 -18.99 6.28 -11.33
CA GLU A 676 -19.77 7.12 -12.25
C GLU A 676 -19.65 8.62 -11.95
N THR A 677 -19.17 9.00 -10.76
CA THR A 677 -19.19 10.39 -10.29
C THR A 677 -17.90 10.84 -9.59
N ASP A 678 -16.78 10.17 -9.89
CA ASP A 678 -15.42 10.46 -9.41
C ASP A 678 -15.29 10.68 -7.89
N VAL A 679 -16.02 9.86 -7.13
CA VAL A 679 -16.05 9.91 -5.67
C VAL A 679 -14.82 9.19 -5.09
N ASN A 680 -14.08 9.90 -4.24
CA ASN A 680 -13.02 9.32 -3.43
C ASN A 680 -13.62 8.44 -2.33
N TRP A 681 -13.00 7.32 -1.97
CA TRP A 681 -13.56 6.40 -0.99
C TRP A 681 -12.54 5.61 -0.16
N SER A 682 -12.97 5.29 1.06
CA SER A 682 -12.36 4.31 1.96
C SER A 682 -13.43 3.28 2.33
N ILE A 683 -13.22 2.01 2.00
CA ILE A 683 -14.11 0.95 2.47
C ILE A 683 -13.86 0.68 3.95
N TRP A 684 -14.93 0.52 4.72
CA TRP A 684 -14.84 -0.06 6.06
C TRP A 684 -14.98 -1.57 5.89
N LEU A 685 -13.98 -2.40 6.19
CA LEU A 685 -12.65 -2.07 6.70
C LEU A 685 -11.60 -3.06 6.17
N TYR A 686 -10.32 -2.83 6.48
CA TYR A 686 -9.26 -3.71 6.01
C TYR A 686 -9.31 -5.12 6.63
N LYS A 687 -9.26 -5.23 7.97
CA LYS A 687 -8.95 -6.48 8.68
C LYS A 687 -9.84 -6.66 9.91
N ASP A 688 -10.41 -7.85 10.11
CA ASP A 688 -11.18 -8.19 11.32
C ASP A 688 -11.17 -9.69 11.69
N VAL A 689 -12.08 -10.10 12.59
CA VAL A 689 -12.32 -11.50 13.00
C VAL A 689 -13.34 -12.26 12.12
N GLY A 690 -13.64 -11.78 10.92
CA GLY A 690 -14.49 -12.44 9.93
C GLY A 690 -15.92 -11.89 9.81
N TYR A 691 -16.11 -10.57 9.81
CA TYR A 691 -17.43 -9.92 9.68
C TYR A 691 -17.56 -9.02 8.44
N GLN A 692 -16.72 -8.02 8.29
CA GLN A 692 -16.77 -6.98 7.26
C GLN A 692 -15.38 -6.72 6.61
N GLY A 693 -14.31 -7.23 7.21
CA GLY A 693 -12.94 -7.05 6.73
C GLY A 693 -12.74 -7.55 5.30
N MET A 694 -12.01 -6.78 4.49
CA MET A 694 -11.49 -7.23 3.19
C MET A 694 -10.62 -8.49 3.33
N VAL A 695 -9.90 -8.59 4.45
CA VAL A 695 -9.24 -9.80 4.95
C VAL A 695 -9.68 -10.05 6.39
N TYR A 696 -9.51 -11.27 6.89
CA TYR A 696 -9.82 -11.62 8.27
C TYR A 696 -8.79 -12.59 8.86
N ALA A 697 -8.73 -12.65 10.19
CA ALA A 697 -7.89 -13.61 10.90
C ALA A 697 -8.35 -15.05 10.62
N ASP A 698 -7.40 -15.94 10.33
CA ASP A 698 -7.65 -17.38 10.11
C ASP A 698 -8.47 -17.95 11.29
N PRO A 699 -9.67 -18.53 11.06
CA PRO A 699 -10.49 -19.13 12.11
C PRO A 699 -9.78 -20.21 12.94
N GLU A 700 -8.79 -20.89 12.36
CA GLU A 700 -7.99 -21.93 13.02
C GLU A 700 -6.74 -21.38 13.73
N SER A 701 -6.50 -20.06 13.68
CA SER A 701 -5.42 -19.40 14.42
C SER A 701 -5.59 -19.53 15.94
N PRO A 702 -4.50 -19.48 16.73
CA PRO A 702 -4.59 -19.57 18.20
C PRO A 702 -5.50 -18.51 18.82
N TYR A 703 -5.49 -17.28 18.29
CA TYR A 703 -6.34 -16.18 18.75
C TYR A 703 -7.82 -16.48 18.48
N MET A 704 -8.18 -16.81 17.23
CA MET A 704 -9.58 -17.09 16.86
C MET A 704 -10.14 -18.29 17.61
N ARG A 705 -9.39 -19.40 17.71
CA ARG A 705 -9.79 -20.57 18.51
C ARG A 705 -9.97 -20.25 19.99
N LEU A 706 -9.16 -19.35 20.56
CA LEU A 706 -9.30 -18.91 21.94
C LEU A 706 -10.59 -18.13 22.16
N ILE A 707 -10.88 -17.13 21.32
CA ILE A 707 -12.02 -16.22 21.53
C ILE A 707 -13.34 -16.69 20.89
N ALA A 708 -13.34 -17.71 20.02
CA ALA A 708 -14.55 -18.21 19.36
C ALA A 708 -15.72 -18.56 20.32
N PRO A 709 -15.51 -19.18 21.50
CA PRO A 709 -16.59 -19.40 22.48
C PRO A 709 -17.18 -18.09 23.03
N PHE A 710 -16.34 -17.06 23.18
CA PHE A 710 -16.78 -15.72 23.58
C PHE A 710 -17.57 -15.03 22.47
N ILE A 711 -17.07 -15.07 21.21
CA ILE A 711 -17.79 -14.54 20.04
C ILE A 711 -19.17 -15.22 19.91
N ALA A 712 -19.25 -16.55 20.04
CA ALA A 712 -20.53 -17.28 20.00
C ALA A 712 -21.49 -16.87 21.14
N LYS A 713 -20.97 -16.57 22.35
CA LYS A 713 -21.76 -16.03 23.46
C LYS A 713 -22.22 -14.59 23.19
N LYS A 714 -21.33 -13.73 22.72
CA LYS A 714 -21.58 -12.33 22.31
C LYS A 714 -22.70 -12.26 21.27
N GLN A 715 -22.63 -13.10 20.23
CA GLN A 715 -23.67 -13.29 19.21
C GLN A 715 -25.01 -13.71 19.81
N ARG A 716 -25.03 -14.82 20.58
CA ARG A 716 -26.26 -15.39 21.16
C ARG A 716 -26.99 -14.43 22.10
N LEU A 717 -26.26 -13.55 22.78
CA LEU A 717 -26.81 -12.51 23.67
C LEU A 717 -27.09 -11.20 22.93
N GLY A 718 -26.45 -10.99 21.78
CA GLY A 718 -26.34 -9.75 21.02
C GLY A 718 -25.90 -8.58 21.90
N LEU A 719 -24.60 -8.43 22.05
CA LEU A 719 -23.95 -7.40 22.87
C LEU A 719 -23.38 -6.24 22.03
N ASP A 720 -23.65 -6.25 20.73
CA ASP A 720 -23.25 -5.25 19.75
C ASP A 720 -24.30 -5.18 18.63
N PHE A 721 -24.34 -4.09 17.87
CA PHE A 721 -25.27 -3.99 16.74
C PHE A 721 -24.73 -4.61 15.46
N TRP A 722 -23.41 -4.54 15.26
CA TRP A 722 -22.78 -4.79 13.96
C TRP A 722 -22.67 -6.27 13.62
N GLY A 723 -22.23 -7.11 14.57
CA GLY A 723 -22.08 -8.54 14.34
C GLY A 723 -23.40 -9.32 14.37
N VAL A 724 -24.46 -8.81 15.00
CA VAL A 724 -25.59 -9.64 15.45
C VAL A 724 -26.52 -10.08 14.31
N VAL A 725 -26.41 -11.36 13.95
CA VAL A 725 -27.22 -11.98 12.88
C VAL A 725 -28.64 -12.38 13.32
N ASN A 726 -28.86 -12.69 14.61
CA ASN A 726 -30.20 -13.03 15.12
C ASN A 726 -30.36 -12.61 16.61
N LYS A 727 -31.57 -12.12 16.97
CA LYS A 727 -31.96 -11.71 18.33
C LYS A 727 -32.98 -12.66 19.00
N ASP A 728 -33.51 -13.68 18.32
CA ASP A 728 -34.54 -14.60 18.83
C ASP A 728 -34.17 -15.26 20.17
N GLY A 729 -32.89 -15.63 20.34
CA GLY A 729 -32.38 -16.26 21.55
C GLY A 729 -32.54 -15.43 22.84
N VAL A 730 -32.70 -14.10 22.71
CA VAL A 730 -32.99 -13.18 23.82
C VAL A 730 -34.32 -12.45 23.70
N LYS A 731 -35.05 -12.63 22.59
CA LYS A 731 -36.32 -11.95 22.30
C LYS A 731 -37.37 -12.16 23.39
N HIS A 732 -37.44 -13.37 23.95
CA HIS A 732 -38.35 -13.71 25.05
C HIS A 732 -38.09 -12.94 26.35
N LEU A 733 -36.90 -12.34 26.52
CA LEU A 733 -36.55 -11.47 27.65
C LEU A 733 -36.82 -9.99 27.32
N TYR A 734 -36.38 -9.53 26.15
CA TYR A 734 -36.42 -8.10 25.80
C TYR A 734 -37.74 -7.62 25.20
N GLU A 735 -38.46 -8.44 24.42
CA GLU A 735 -39.72 -8.04 23.78
C GLU A 735 -40.79 -7.62 24.82
N PRO A 736 -41.04 -8.37 25.92
CA PRO A 736 -42.04 -7.96 26.91
C PRO A 736 -41.62 -6.70 27.69
N PHE A 737 -40.31 -6.55 27.96
CA PHE A 737 -39.74 -5.40 28.64
C PHE A 737 -39.87 -4.12 27.80
N ILE A 738 -39.46 -4.18 26.52
CA ILE A 738 -39.58 -3.08 25.57
C ILE A 738 -41.04 -2.70 25.31
N GLN A 739 -41.95 -3.69 25.23
CA GLN A 739 -43.37 -3.42 25.06
C GLN A 739 -43.98 -2.72 26.30
N GLY A 740 -43.66 -3.15 27.51
CA GLY A 740 -44.07 -2.45 28.73
C GLY A 740 -43.56 -1.00 28.78
N LEU A 741 -42.29 -0.76 28.39
CA LEU A 741 -41.74 0.59 28.28
C LEU A 741 -42.46 1.46 27.23
N LYS A 742 -42.92 0.87 26.10
CA LYS A 742 -43.73 1.58 25.11
C LYS A 742 -45.10 1.99 25.67
N GLU A 743 -45.73 1.14 26.48
CA GLU A 743 -47.06 1.39 27.05
C GLU A 743 -47.05 2.56 28.05
N GLU A 744 -46.01 2.66 28.88
CA GLU A 744 -45.81 3.79 29.81
C GLU A 744 -45.39 5.10 29.11
N VAL A 745 -44.79 5.05 27.91
CA VAL A 745 -44.36 6.25 27.16
C VAL A 745 -45.39 6.67 26.13
N LEU A 746 -45.94 7.88 26.32
CA LEU A 746 -46.87 8.54 25.39
C LEU A 746 -46.37 8.47 23.94
N GLU A 747 -47.20 7.92 23.05
CA GLU A 747 -46.88 7.62 21.65
C GLU A 747 -46.20 8.76 20.90
N LYS A 748 -46.78 9.97 20.94
CA LYS A 748 -46.24 11.21 20.36
C LYS A 748 -44.81 11.59 20.79
N TYR A 749 -44.26 10.94 21.82
CA TYR A 749 -42.93 11.18 22.35
C TYR A 749 -41.94 10.03 22.11
N ARG A 750 -42.38 8.84 21.67
CA ARG A 750 -41.50 7.68 21.45
C ARG A 750 -40.36 7.99 20.47
N ASP A 751 -40.66 8.71 19.39
CA ASP A 751 -39.69 9.09 18.35
C ASP A 751 -39.12 10.51 18.52
N THR A 752 -39.16 11.10 19.73
CA THR A 752 -38.68 12.50 19.93
C THR A 752 -37.18 12.66 20.03
N LYS A 753 -36.45 11.64 20.48
CA LYS A 753 -34.99 11.72 20.66
C LYS A 753 -34.24 11.98 19.35
N TYR A 754 -32.99 12.42 19.50
CA TYR A 754 -31.97 12.48 18.46
C TYR A 754 -30.95 11.35 18.74
N PRO A 755 -30.29 10.77 17.72
CA PRO A 755 -30.53 10.94 16.28
C PRO A 755 -31.84 10.27 15.83
N LYS A 756 -32.40 10.74 14.71
CA LYS A 756 -33.71 10.24 14.19
C LYS A 756 -33.67 8.86 13.54
N ILE A 757 -32.47 8.31 13.34
CA ILE A 757 -32.25 6.97 12.79
C ILE A 757 -32.42 5.86 13.85
N TRP A 758 -32.48 6.19 15.13
CA TRP A 758 -32.70 5.22 16.20
C TRP A 758 -34.16 5.21 16.64
N THR A 759 -34.78 4.05 16.50
CA THR A 759 -36.13 3.79 17.03
C THR A 759 -36.14 3.79 18.56
N PHE A 760 -37.33 3.79 19.15
CA PHE A 760 -37.51 3.68 20.60
C PHE A 760 -36.76 2.49 21.20
N GLU A 761 -36.80 1.33 20.55
CA GLU A 761 -36.13 0.10 20.98
C GLU A 761 -34.60 0.25 20.94
N ARG A 762 -34.05 0.76 19.84
CA ARG A 762 -32.60 0.99 19.64
C ARG A 762 -32.01 1.85 20.77
N GLN A 763 -32.76 2.84 21.25
CA GLN A 763 -32.36 3.70 22.38
C GLN A 763 -32.15 2.93 23.69
N PHE A 764 -32.90 1.85 23.94
CA PHE A 764 -32.75 1.00 25.13
C PHE A 764 -31.78 -0.17 24.90
N GLU A 765 -31.78 -0.79 23.72
CA GLU A 765 -30.83 -1.86 23.39
C GLU A 765 -29.39 -1.40 23.58
N ARG A 766 -29.03 -0.23 23.04
CA ARG A 766 -27.69 0.35 23.17
C ARG A 766 -27.23 0.43 24.63
N VAL A 767 -28.04 1.07 25.48
CA VAL A 767 -27.66 1.31 26.88
C VAL A 767 -27.64 0.01 27.72
N ILE A 768 -28.61 -0.88 27.51
CA ILE A 768 -28.80 -2.06 28.37
C ILE A 768 -27.93 -3.23 27.92
N ARG A 769 -27.85 -3.50 26.61
CA ARG A 769 -27.11 -4.64 26.04
C ARG A 769 -25.69 -4.24 25.66
N GLU A 770 -25.55 -3.18 24.88
CA GLU A 770 -24.31 -2.83 24.18
C GLU A 770 -23.35 -2.00 25.05
N CYS A 771 -23.87 -1.30 26.07
CA CYS A 771 -23.08 -0.76 27.18
C CYS A 771 -23.09 -1.71 28.38
N LEU A 772 -24.16 -1.72 29.19
CA LEU A 772 -24.13 -2.31 30.54
C LEU A 772 -23.90 -3.83 30.56
N MET A 773 -24.62 -4.60 29.73
CA MET A 773 -24.43 -6.06 29.69
C MET A 773 -23.10 -6.46 29.05
N SER A 774 -22.63 -5.69 28.08
CA SER A 774 -21.30 -5.86 27.47
C SER A 774 -20.18 -5.68 28.49
N GLU A 775 -20.26 -4.64 29.32
CA GLU A 775 -19.31 -4.37 30.39
C GLU A 775 -19.19 -5.58 31.33
N TYR A 776 -20.29 -6.09 31.87
CA TYR A 776 -20.29 -7.30 32.71
C TYR A 776 -19.70 -8.55 32.04
N VAL A 777 -19.91 -8.70 30.73
CA VAL A 777 -19.42 -9.87 29.98
C VAL A 777 -17.96 -9.69 29.52
N GLY A 778 -17.44 -8.46 29.40
CA GLY A 778 -16.09 -8.18 28.92
C GLY A 778 -14.96 -8.79 29.77
N TRP A 779 -15.15 -8.89 31.10
CA TRP A 779 -14.25 -9.66 31.96
C TRP A 779 -14.13 -11.13 31.54
N GLU A 780 -15.21 -11.76 31.03
CA GLU A 780 -15.17 -13.17 30.59
C GLU A 780 -14.32 -13.39 29.34
N LEU A 781 -14.09 -12.35 28.52
CA LEU A 781 -13.09 -12.40 27.45
C LEU A 781 -11.69 -12.35 28.06
N ALA A 782 -11.45 -11.42 28.98
CA ALA A 782 -10.15 -11.23 29.61
C ALA A 782 -9.69 -12.48 30.40
N GLU A 783 -10.62 -13.21 31.04
CA GLU A 783 -10.34 -14.49 31.72
C GLU A 783 -9.70 -15.54 30.79
N LEU A 784 -9.97 -15.50 29.47
CA LEU A 784 -9.35 -16.42 28.50
C LEU A 784 -7.83 -16.19 28.34
N PHE A 785 -7.35 -15.01 28.74
CA PHE A 785 -5.94 -14.60 28.64
C PHE A 785 -5.18 -14.64 29.98
N ARG A 786 -5.86 -14.84 31.12
CA ARG A 786 -5.29 -14.77 32.49
C ARG A 786 -3.95 -15.51 32.62
N ASP A 787 -3.97 -16.80 32.33
CA ASP A 787 -2.84 -17.71 32.55
C ASP A 787 -1.86 -17.75 31.36
N LYS A 788 -2.11 -16.98 30.28
CA LYS A 788 -1.27 -16.98 29.09
C LYS A 788 0.14 -16.43 29.32
N SER A 789 1.12 -17.10 28.74
CA SER A 789 2.52 -16.67 28.70
C SER A 789 2.76 -15.63 27.60
N LYS A 790 3.86 -14.87 27.66
CA LYS A 790 4.30 -13.93 26.61
C LYS A 790 4.79 -14.61 25.30
N GLU A 791 4.62 -15.92 25.19
CA GLU A 791 4.85 -16.71 23.97
C GLU A 791 3.53 -17.20 23.34
N GLU A 792 2.44 -17.19 24.12
CA GLU A 792 1.06 -17.44 23.63
C GLU A 792 0.28 -16.15 23.32
N LEU A 793 0.83 -14.99 23.71
CA LEU A 793 0.32 -13.63 23.47
C LEU A 793 1.09 -12.96 22.32
#